data_AF-A0A3B8WT76-F1
#
_entry.id   AF-A0A3B8WT76-F1
#
_cell.length_a   1.000
_cell.length_b   1.000
_cell.length_c   1.000
_cell.angle_alpha   90.00
_cell.angle_beta   90.00
_cell.angle_gamma   90.00
#
_symmetry.space_group_name_H-M   'P 1'
#
loop_
_entity.id
_entity.type
_entity.pdbx_description
1 polymer ?
#
loop_
_entity_poly.entity_id
_entity_poly.type
_entity_poly.pdbx_seq_one_letter_code
_entity_poly.pdbx_strand_id
1 'polypeptide(L)'
;MRISIIRAFLIESKEKFYQLASLLLTDGIKYLVIPGPVTRSWRNLLSTTLGLAFSLLLDAGPVEAEIYVDQVLEQSDQAAADIMDAADLMDTDRGRSLLGGELTFYRQSGSDQPTGWEQGVGITWSRETVNYGIISVDAGGRYQSGHLRNNEKATHETLLLRQDNLPLRGGWDISLAAGDHLSRPNPLLANSYRLKLSSSLIRGASATLASSTSRITLSSGEVGNLNGFQTRGFVTRSGWLTAVDYERQIDSKLKLAVNLSNLTGSEETPDHSSLAGAMEFSDKERDQHHQFHWLVDDRGAAGGWVDGKQRRGRWLHRYGLFRLEPALLWTDQQVGADRQGGYWQGDFRSFRKFLSLGWDYQQNNLDKEASLTTTEVHNLFARYSYQARRRLSIGGVASANLQNFSEAGNGYKDQYALELFSRYKTRIGTANLRLKQQTEESDSGDSDRLSLSWDQEWSNFRVNRLRTNLTIGRENLVTDQLRETTLGILYDRRLGQNTRLDADLIFGQRSSNNADDTNTVDTNLGLLWQITPALSLRTNLNWSRNQSNPQAGSTRENDQRRLFVTLQYSSSSGSAPRLLGRQSDTGGAGRITGTLFFDEDRDGIRSPGEQTASNVQLILDGRFRRSSDQNGDFEFWPVHGGEHQITIAEELLPLPWVVSEQVEQKVIVNPRRETRLEIPLVRITE
;
A
#
# COMPACT_ATOMS: atom_id res chain seq x y z
N MET A 1 -11.32 -36.53 9.82
CA MET A 1 -12.65 -36.26 9.21
C MET A 1 -12.42 -35.90 7.75
N ARG A 2 -13.09 -36.60 6.82
CA ARG A 2 -12.53 -37.00 5.51
C ARG A 2 -12.46 -35.90 4.44
N ILE A 3 -11.36 -35.93 3.68
CA ILE A 3 -11.02 -35.25 2.40
C ILE A 3 -12.07 -35.48 1.27
N SER A 4 -13.12 -36.25 1.51
CA SER A 4 -14.15 -36.58 0.52
C SER A 4 -15.12 -35.43 0.20
N ILE A 5 -15.26 -34.42 1.09
CA ILE A 5 -16.18 -33.30 0.88
C ILE A 5 -15.64 -32.31 -0.17
N ILE A 6 -14.32 -32.12 -0.24
CA ILE A 6 -13.68 -31.23 -1.23
C ILE A 6 -13.72 -31.83 -2.64
N ARG A 7 -13.59 -33.17 -2.76
CA ARG A 7 -13.74 -33.86 -4.06
C ARG A 7 -15.18 -33.83 -4.58
N ALA A 8 -16.18 -33.93 -3.71
CA ALA A 8 -17.60 -33.84 -4.11
C ALA A 8 -17.95 -32.42 -4.61
N PHE A 9 -17.45 -31.38 -3.94
CA PHE A 9 -17.67 -29.99 -4.36
C PHE A 9 -17.00 -29.66 -5.70
N LEU A 10 -15.79 -30.20 -5.97
CA LEU A 10 -15.04 -29.98 -7.22
C LEU A 10 -15.61 -30.72 -8.45
N ILE A 11 -16.34 -31.82 -8.26
CA ILE A 11 -16.93 -32.59 -9.37
C ILE A 11 -18.30 -31.99 -9.75
N GLU A 12 -19.12 -31.63 -8.77
CA GLU A 12 -20.43 -31.03 -9.00
C GLU A 12 -20.33 -29.59 -9.56
N SER A 13 -19.27 -28.84 -9.22
CA SER A 13 -18.98 -27.52 -9.80
C SER A 13 -18.51 -27.60 -11.26
N LYS A 14 -17.96 -28.73 -11.69
CA LYS A 14 -17.45 -28.91 -13.06
C LYS A 14 -18.59 -29.03 -14.07
N GLU A 15 -19.62 -29.83 -13.77
CA GLU A 15 -20.80 -29.99 -14.65
C GLU A 15 -21.68 -28.74 -14.70
N LYS A 16 -21.88 -28.05 -13.56
CA LYS A 16 -22.64 -26.79 -13.51
C LYS A 16 -21.88 -25.64 -14.20
N PHE A 17 -20.55 -25.62 -14.17
CA PHE A 17 -19.72 -24.66 -14.90
C PHE A 17 -19.75 -24.88 -16.42
N TYR A 18 -19.76 -26.14 -16.90
CA TYR A 18 -19.92 -26.43 -18.34
C TYR A 18 -21.30 -26.01 -18.87
N GLN A 19 -22.36 -26.15 -18.07
CA GLN A 19 -23.70 -25.68 -18.46
C GLN A 19 -23.84 -24.16 -18.44
N LEU A 20 -23.21 -23.45 -17.49
CA LEU A 20 -23.22 -21.99 -17.47
C LEU A 20 -22.32 -21.37 -18.55
N ALA A 21 -21.17 -21.99 -18.83
CA ALA A 21 -20.27 -21.56 -19.89
C ALA A 21 -20.82 -21.86 -21.29
N SER A 22 -21.55 -22.97 -21.49
CA SER A 22 -22.24 -23.24 -22.76
C SER A 22 -23.42 -22.29 -22.99
N LEU A 23 -24.18 -21.93 -21.96
CA LEU A 23 -25.27 -20.94 -22.09
C LEU A 23 -24.75 -19.54 -22.47
N LEU A 24 -23.56 -19.16 -21.99
CA LEU A 24 -22.93 -17.86 -22.30
C LEU A 24 -22.19 -17.83 -23.65
N LEU A 25 -21.77 -18.98 -24.18
CA LEU A 25 -20.97 -19.05 -25.41
C LEU A 25 -21.76 -19.44 -26.68
N THR A 26 -22.94 -20.06 -26.57
CA THR A 26 -23.61 -20.65 -27.75
C THR A 26 -24.63 -19.72 -28.43
N ASP A 27 -25.23 -18.74 -27.73
CA ASP A 27 -26.30 -17.89 -28.30
C ASP A 27 -25.95 -16.40 -28.45
N GLY A 28 -24.77 -15.95 -28.01
CA GLY A 28 -24.36 -14.53 -28.08
C GLY A 28 -23.54 -14.10 -29.30
N ILE A 29 -23.06 -15.03 -30.13
CA ILE A 29 -22.09 -14.74 -31.21
C ILE A 29 -22.56 -15.30 -32.56
N LYS A 30 -23.83 -15.06 -32.93
CA LYS A 30 -24.36 -15.39 -34.27
C LYS A 30 -24.75 -14.19 -35.14
N TYR A 31 -24.58 -12.96 -34.67
CA TYR A 31 -24.82 -11.76 -35.49
C TYR A 31 -23.70 -10.73 -35.36
N LEU A 32 -22.53 -11.06 -35.92
CA LEU A 32 -21.60 -10.05 -36.39
C LEU A 32 -20.80 -10.60 -37.58
N VAL A 33 -21.51 -10.83 -38.69
CA VAL A 33 -20.90 -10.98 -40.01
C VAL A 33 -21.04 -9.63 -40.69
N ILE A 34 -19.92 -8.91 -40.89
CA ILE A 34 -19.86 -7.77 -41.80
C ILE A 34 -19.02 -8.22 -43.01
N PRO A 35 -19.54 -8.11 -44.25
CA PRO A 35 -18.84 -8.55 -45.45
C PRO A 35 -17.73 -7.55 -45.82
N GLY A 36 -16.65 -8.05 -46.42
CA GLY A 36 -15.63 -7.21 -47.06
C GLY A 36 -16.13 -6.58 -48.38
N PRO A 37 -15.22 -6.06 -49.22
CA PRO A 37 -14.48 -4.82 -49.00
C PRO A 37 -14.89 -3.77 -50.06
N VAL A 38 -15.07 -2.50 -49.66
CA VAL A 38 -15.25 -1.39 -50.62
C VAL A 38 -14.48 -0.16 -50.17
N THR A 39 -13.76 0.40 -51.13
CA THR A 39 -12.86 1.54 -51.09
C THR A 39 -13.60 2.88 -51.03
N ARG A 40 -12.92 3.92 -50.51
CA ARG A 40 -13.25 5.37 -50.52
C ARG A 40 -14.49 5.85 -49.75
N SER A 41 -14.28 6.36 -48.52
CA SER A 41 -14.42 7.79 -48.14
C SER A 41 -14.68 7.96 -46.63
N TRP A 42 -13.65 8.36 -45.88
CA TRP A 42 -13.71 8.54 -44.42
C TRP A 42 -14.17 9.93 -43.96
N ARG A 43 -14.55 10.83 -44.89
CA ARG A 43 -14.93 12.22 -44.57
C ARG A 43 -16.38 12.42 -44.11
N ASN A 44 -17.28 11.46 -44.31
CA ASN A 44 -18.73 11.64 -44.04
C ASN A 44 -19.23 10.98 -42.72
N LEU A 45 -18.37 10.26 -41.99
CA LEU A 45 -18.75 9.59 -40.73
C LEU A 45 -18.54 10.46 -39.48
N LEU A 46 -17.70 11.51 -39.58
CA LEU A 46 -17.45 12.48 -38.51
C LEU A 46 -18.52 13.59 -38.44
N SER A 47 -19.25 13.89 -39.52
CA SER A 47 -20.27 14.96 -39.53
C SER A 47 -21.63 14.52 -38.99
N THR A 48 -22.01 13.24 -39.17
CA THR A 48 -23.30 12.70 -38.74
C THR A 48 -23.34 12.27 -37.27
N THR A 49 -22.20 11.92 -36.66
CA THR A 49 -22.11 11.61 -35.22
C THR A 49 -22.01 12.85 -34.34
N LEU A 50 -21.43 13.95 -34.85
CA LEU A 50 -21.42 15.25 -34.17
C LEU A 50 -22.77 15.99 -34.22
N GLY A 51 -23.59 15.76 -35.26
CA GLY A 51 -24.92 16.38 -35.39
C GLY A 51 -26.00 15.80 -34.47
N LEU A 52 -25.95 14.49 -34.15
CA LEU A 52 -26.93 13.83 -33.27
C LEU A 52 -26.67 14.05 -31.77
N ALA A 53 -25.46 14.44 -31.40
CA ALA A 53 -25.12 14.79 -30.01
C ALA A 53 -25.59 16.21 -29.63
N PHE A 54 -25.82 17.10 -30.61
CA PHE A 54 -26.15 18.51 -30.36
C PHE A 54 -27.65 18.77 -30.18
N SER A 55 -28.52 17.89 -30.68
CA SER A 55 -29.98 18.05 -30.64
C SER A 55 -30.66 17.46 -29.39
N LEU A 56 -29.96 16.66 -28.58
CA LEU A 56 -30.46 16.13 -27.29
C LEU A 56 -30.10 17.03 -26.08
N LEU A 57 -29.54 18.21 -26.33
CA LEU A 57 -28.92 19.10 -25.33
C LEU A 57 -29.79 20.30 -24.91
N LEU A 58 -31.03 20.42 -25.40
CA LEU A 58 -31.82 21.67 -25.28
C LEU A 58 -33.19 21.56 -24.59
N ASP A 59 -33.52 20.45 -23.93
CA ASP A 59 -34.81 20.35 -23.21
C ASP A 59 -34.65 19.94 -21.74
N ALA A 60 -34.61 20.94 -20.86
CA ALA A 60 -34.86 20.80 -19.43
C ALA A 60 -35.12 22.19 -18.83
N GLY A 61 -36.38 22.44 -18.46
CA GLY A 61 -36.82 23.67 -17.78
C GLY A 61 -36.24 23.83 -16.36
N PRO A 62 -36.51 24.98 -15.71
CA PRO A 62 -35.94 25.32 -14.41
C PRO A 62 -36.59 24.52 -13.29
N VAL A 63 -35.79 24.06 -12.33
CA VAL A 63 -36.25 23.45 -11.06
C VAL A 63 -35.83 24.37 -9.92
N GLU A 64 -36.80 24.70 -9.07
CA GLU A 64 -36.66 25.55 -7.86
C GLU A 64 -35.60 25.03 -6.89
N ALA A 65 -34.87 25.96 -6.29
CA ALA A 65 -33.87 25.68 -5.27
C ALA A 65 -34.56 25.45 -3.91
N GLU A 66 -34.32 24.28 -3.31
CA GLU A 66 -34.70 24.05 -1.91
C GLU A 66 -33.89 24.95 -0.97
N ILE A 67 -34.62 25.60 -0.06
CA ILE A 67 -34.13 26.55 0.93
C ILE A 67 -33.32 25.79 1.99
N TYR A 68 -32.07 26.23 2.17
CA TYR A 68 -31.19 25.79 3.24
C TYR A 68 -31.75 26.22 4.60
N VAL A 69 -31.99 25.25 5.49
CA VAL A 69 -32.37 25.48 6.89
C VAL A 69 -31.14 25.24 7.78
N ASP A 70 -30.74 26.29 8.49
CA ASP A 70 -29.65 26.29 9.45
C ASP A 70 -30.09 25.57 10.74
N GLN A 71 -29.39 24.49 11.12
CA GLN A 71 -29.60 23.81 12.40
C GLN A 71 -28.50 24.23 13.36
N VAL A 72 -28.86 25.15 14.25
CA VAL A 72 -28.02 25.60 15.37
C VAL A 72 -27.79 24.42 16.31
N LEU A 73 -26.53 24.04 16.51
CA LEU A 73 -26.13 23.08 17.54
C LEU A 73 -26.10 23.80 18.89
N GLU A 74 -27.08 23.52 19.74
CA GLU A 74 -27.06 23.91 21.16
C GLU A 74 -25.89 23.21 21.87
N GLN A 75 -25.01 24.02 22.44
CA GLN A 75 -23.71 23.64 22.98
C GLN A 75 -23.80 23.21 24.47
N SER A 76 -24.96 22.74 24.93
CA SER A 76 -25.20 22.36 26.34
C SER A 76 -25.28 20.85 26.60
N ASP A 77 -25.37 20.00 25.57
CA ASP A 77 -25.50 18.54 25.74
C ASP A 77 -24.15 17.78 25.65
N GLN A 78 -23.04 18.47 25.39
CA GLN A 78 -21.74 17.80 25.19
C GLN A 78 -21.06 17.32 26.48
N ALA A 79 -21.44 17.83 27.65
CA ALA A 79 -20.77 17.46 28.92
C ALA A 79 -21.36 16.21 29.60
N ALA A 80 -22.60 15.82 29.27
CA ALA A 80 -23.24 14.60 29.82
C ALA A 80 -23.07 13.37 28.89
N ALA A 81 -22.55 13.56 27.67
CA ALA A 81 -22.48 12.53 26.63
C ALA A 81 -21.29 11.55 26.76
N ASP A 82 -20.35 11.76 27.68
CA ASP A 82 -19.09 11.01 27.71
C ASP A 82 -19.06 9.81 28.68
N ILE A 83 -20.09 9.61 29.51
CA ILE A 83 -20.18 8.46 30.43
C ILE A 83 -21.03 7.36 29.77
N MET A 84 -20.36 6.32 29.28
CA MET A 84 -20.99 5.20 28.59
C MET A 84 -21.38 4.09 29.57
N ASP A 85 -22.55 3.51 29.38
CA ASP A 85 -22.89 2.26 30.08
C ASP A 85 -22.06 1.11 29.51
N ALA A 86 -21.33 0.40 30.37
CA ALA A 86 -20.54 -0.74 29.94
C ALA A 86 -21.41 -1.84 29.30
N ALA A 87 -22.71 -1.93 29.67
CA ALA A 87 -23.64 -2.91 29.10
C ALA A 87 -23.96 -2.66 27.61
N ASP A 88 -23.99 -1.41 27.16
CA ASP A 88 -24.31 -1.04 25.77
C ASP A 88 -23.18 -1.41 24.78
N LEU A 89 -22.04 -1.88 25.30
CA LEU A 89 -20.87 -2.29 24.54
C LEU A 89 -20.73 -3.82 24.40
N MET A 90 -21.64 -4.61 25.00
CA MET A 90 -21.48 -6.06 25.24
C MET A 90 -22.02 -6.99 24.13
N ASP A 91 -21.71 -6.73 22.86
CA ASP A 91 -21.78 -7.75 21.79
C ASP A 91 -20.35 -8.16 21.36
N THR A 92 -19.55 -8.61 22.34
CA THR A 92 -18.09 -8.81 22.20
C THR A 92 -17.67 -10.26 21.93
N ASP A 93 -18.60 -11.21 21.91
CA ASP A 93 -18.26 -12.65 21.83
C ASP A 93 -17.80 -13.09 20.43
N ARG A 94 -18.04 -12.27 19.40
CA ARG A 94 -17.64 -12.56 18.03
C ARG A 94 -16.85 -11.38 17.48
N GLY A 95 -15.58 -11.30 17.89
CA GLY A 95 -14.62 -10.41 17.26
C GLY A 95 -14.68 -10.51 15.72
N ARG A 96 -14.39 -9.39 15.05
CA ARG A 96 -14.58 -9.21 13.61
C ARG A 96 -13.94 -10.36 12.82
N SER A 97 -14.74 -11.00 11.96
CA SER A 97 -14.28 -12.01 11.01
C SER A 97 -14.41 -11.45 9.59
N LEU A 98 -13.36 -11.66 8.79
CA LEU A 98 -13.35 -11.36 7.37
C LEU A 98 -13.14 -12.67 6.60
N LEU A 99 -13.92 -12.87 5.54
CA LEU A 99 -13.76 -13.97 4.61
C LEU A 99 -13.75 -13.38 3.20
N GLY A 100 -12.66 -13.65 2.48
CA GLY A 100 -12.48 -13.27 1.09
C GLY A 100 -12.25 -14.49 0.21
N GLY A 101 -12.79 -14.47 -1.00
CA GLY A 101 -12.53 -15.45 -2.04
C GLY A 101 -12.28 -14.75 -3.37
N GLU A 102 -11.33 -15.24 -4.14
CA GLU A 102 -10.98 -14.66 -5.43
C GLU A 102 -10.85 -15.76 -6.50
N LEU A 103 -11.40 -15.50 -7.67
CA LEU A 103 -11.19 -16.28 -8.88
C LEU A 103 -10.65 -15.36 -9.97
N THR A 104 -9.49 -15.72 -10.51
CA THR A 104 -8.83 -14.95 -11.57
C THR A 104 -8.73 -15.77 -12.84
N PHE A 105 -8.96 -15.13 -13.98
CA PHE A 105 -8.69 -15.66 -15.30
C PHE A 105 -7.92 -14.62 -16.11
N TYR A 106 -6.81 -15.03 -16.69
CA TYR A 106 -6.00 -14.24 -17.61
C TYR A 106 -5.85 -14.99 -18.92
N ARG A 107 -5.94 -14.25 -20.03
CA ARG A 107 -5.63 -14.75 -21.37
C ARG A 107 -4.84 -13.70 -22.15
N GLN A 108 -3.83 -14.16 -22.88
CA GLN A 108 -3.13 -13.34 -23.86
C GLN A 108 -3.06 -14.02 -25.23
N SER A 109 -3.05 -13.20 -26.27
CA SER A 109 -2.84 -13.63 -27.65
C SER A 109 -2.19 -12.50 -28.43
N GLY A 110 -1.30 -12.81 -29.36
CA GLY A 110 -0.77 -11.83 -30.31
C GLY A 110 -0.18 -12.49 -31.55
N SER A 111 0.19 -11.68 -32.55
CA SER A 111 0.81 -12.18 -33.78
C SER A 111 2.21 -12.76 -33.53
N ASP A 112 2.99 -12.14 -32.64
CA ASP A 112 4.35 -12.56 -32.29
C ASP A 112 4.47 -13.11 -30.85
N GLN A 113 3.34 -13.37 -30.19
CA GLN A 113 3.29 -13.82 -28.80
C GLN A 113 2.51 -15.14 -28.66
N PRO A 114 3.05 -16.13 -27.94
CA PRO A 114 2.37 -17.40 -27.75
C PRO A 114 1.03 -17.19 -27.02
N THR A 115 0.01 -17.87 -27.55
CA THR A 115 -1.37 -17.79 -27.01
C THR A 115 -1.47 -18.62 -25.76
N GLY A 116 -1.77 -17.98 -24.63
CA GLY A 116 -1.78 -18.64 -23.35
C GLY A 116 -2.82 -18.09 -22.38
N TRP A 117 -3.04 -18.84 -21.31
CA TRP A 117 -3.99 -18.50 -20.26
C TRP A 117 -3.50 -18.95 -18.89
N GLU A 118 -3.96 -18.24 -17.86
CA GLU A 118 -3.72 -18.53 -16.44
C GLU A 118 -5.06 -18.48 -15.71
N GLN A 119 -5.26 -19.43 -14.81
CA GLN A 119 -6.39 -19.46 -13.88
C GLN A 119 -5.85 -19.49 -12.46
N GLY A 120 -6.54 -18.82 -11.55
CA GLY A 120 -6.15 -18.80 -10.15
C GLY A 120 -7.34 -18.72 -9.23
N VAL A 121 -7.16 -19.28 -8.03
CA VAL A 121 -8.10 -19.23 -6.92
C VAL A 121 -7.36 -18.76 -5.68
N GLY A 122 -7.99 -17.87 -4.92
CA GLY A 122 -7.48 -17.37 -3.65
C GLY A 122 -8.56 -17.41 -2.58
N ILE A 123 -8.16 -17.70 -1.35
CA ILE A 123 -9.00 -17.64 -0.16
C ILE A 123 -8.24 -16.88 0.91
N THR A 124 -8.90 -15.92 1.53
CA THR A 124 -8.38 -15.16 2.66
C THR A 124 -9.38 -15.24 3.80
N TRP A 125 -8.89 -15.49 5.00
CA TRP A 125 -9.72 -15.51 6.19
C TRP A 125 -8.96 -14.87 7.33
N SER A 126 -9.63 -14.00 8.09
CA SER A 126 -9.07 -13.46 9.31
C SER A 126 -10.13 -13.37 10.39
N ARG A 127 -9.70 -13.52 11.65
CA ARG A 127 -10.55 -13.34 12.81
C ARG A 127 -9.81 -12.59 13.90
N GLU A 128 -10.38 -11.47 14.28
CA GLU A 128 -10.00 -10.72 15.46
C GLU A 128 -10.57 -11.39 16.70
N THR A 129 -9.78 -11.37 17.77
CA THR A 129 -10.17 -11.91 19.07
C THR A 129 -9.87 -10.88 20.14
N VAL A 130 -10.59 -10.95 21.27
CA VAL A 130 -10.36 -10.06 22.41
C VAL A 130 -8.94 -10.21 22.97
N ASN A 131 -8.44 -11.45 23.01
CA ASN A 131 -7.27 -11.83 23.83
C ASN A 131 -6.21 -12.67 23.14
N TYR A 132 -6.43 -13.04 21.88
CA TYR A 132 -5.51 -13.82 21.09
C TYR A 132 -5.13 -13.05 19.82
N GLY A 133 -5.18 -11.71 19.83
CA GLY A 133 -4.86 -10.90 18.65
C GLY A 133 -5.68 -11.29 17.43
N ILE A 134 -5.01 -11.36 16.26
CA ILE A 134 -5.63 -11.68 14.98
C ILE A 134 -5.05 -12.98 14.44
N ILE A 135 -5.91 -13.93 14.10
CA ILE A 135 -5.53 -15.13 13.35
C ILE A 135 -5.91 -14.91 11.89
N SER A 136 -5.00 -15.15 10.96
CA SER A 136 -5.32 -15.11 9.53
C SER A 136 -4.71 -16.26 8.74
N VAL A 137 -5.39 -16.59 7.65
CA VAL A 137 -5.00 -17.61 6.69
C VAL A 137 -5.19 -17.02 5.30
N ASP A 138 -4.11 -16.98 4.52
CA ASP A 138 -4.14 -16.63 3.11
C ASP A 138 -3.64 -17.82 2.31
N ALA A 139 -4.43 -18.32 1.38
CA ALA A 139 -4.07 -19.46 0.55
C ALA A 139 -4.44 -19.17 -0.91
N GLY A 140 -3.57 -19.55 -1.82
CA GLY A 140 -3.77 -19.34 -3.25
C GLY A 140 -3.22 -20.49 -4.08
N GLY A 141 -3.82 -20.73 -5.23
CA GLY A 141 -3.34 -21.70 -6.21
C GLY A 141 -3.56 -21.17 -7.60
N ARG A 142 -2.57 -21.37 -8.47
CA ARG A 142 -2.67 -21.00 -9.88
C ARG A 142 -2.25 -22.13 -10.79
N TYR A 143 -2.83 -22.13 -11.98
CA TYR A 143 -2.46 -22.99 -13.09
C TYR A 143 -2.23 -22.13 -14.34
N GLN A 144 -1.07 -22.30 -14.97
CA GLN A 144 -0.72 -21.61 -16.21
C GLN A 144 -0.56 -22.60 -17.37
N SER A 145 -1.00 -22.18 -18.55
CA SER A 145 -0.68 -22.87 -19.80
C SER A 145 0.79 -22.64 -20.18
N GLY A 146 1.43 -23.60 -20.85
CA GLY A 146 2.83 -23.49 -21.25
C GLY A 146 3.17 -22.23 -22.05
N HIS A 147 2.31 -21.85 -22.98
CA HIS A 147 2.49 -20.74 -23.92
C HIS A 147 2.50 -19.32 -23.31
N LEU A 148 2.63 -19.13 -21.99
CA LEU A 148 2.63 -17.81 -21.35
C LEU A 148 4.00 -17.24 -20.97
N ARG A 149 4.93 -18.08 -20.49
CA ARG A 149 6.25 -17.64 -19.99
C ARG A 149 7.39 -18.42 -20.63
N ASN A 150 7.37 -19.76 -20.51
CA ASN A 150 8.51 -20.62 -20.87
C ASN A 150 8.10 -21.89 -21.65
N ASN A 151 6.91 -21.94 -22.27
CA ASN A 151 6.33 -23.15 -22.86
C ASN A 151 6.07 -24.32 -21.87
N GLU A 152 6.25 -24.12 -20.56
CA GLU A 152 6.00 -25.12 -19.52
C GLU A 152 4.71 -24.87 -18.75
N LYS A 153 3.86 -25.90 -18.69
CA LYS A 153 2.69 -25.91 -17.82
C LYS A 153 3.17 -25.96 -16.38
N ALA A 154 2.66 -25.05 -15.55
CA ALA A 154 3.07 -25.02 -14.16
C ALA A 154 1.88 -24.76 -13.23
N THR A 155 1.92 -25.41 -12.08
CA THR A 155 1.02 -25.18 -10.96
C THR A 155 1.86 -24.65 -9.82
N HIS A 156 1.42 -23.57 -9.19
CA HIS A 156 2.10 -23.01 -8.03
C HIS A 156 1.08 -22.57 -7.00
N GLU A 157 1.44 -22.73 -5.74
CA GLU A 157 0.61 -22.42 -4.59
C GLU A 157 1.27 -21.38 -3.70
N THR A 158 0.44 -20.71 -2.91
CA THR A 158 0.86 -19.90 -1.78
C THR A 158 0.06 -20.27 -0.55
N LEU A 159 0.71 -20.24 0.62
CA LEU A 159 0.06 -20.41 1.91
C LEU A 159 0.74 -19.52 2.93
N LEU A 160 -0.04 -18.76 3.68
CA LEU A 160 0.44 -17.94 4.79
C LEU A 160 -0.53 -18.07 5.96
N LEU A 161 -0.02 -18.56 7.08
CA LEU A 161 -0.71 -18.60 8.36
C LEU A 161 -0.09 -17.53 9.25
N ARG A 162 -0.92 -16.70 9.88
CA ARG A 162 -0.45 -15.65 10.80
C ARG A 162 -1.24 -15.65 12.10
N GLN A 163 -0.52 -15.34 13.15
CA GLN A 163 -1.02 -14.96 14.45
C GLN A 163 -0.38 -13.61 14.78
N ASP A 164 -1.12 -12.52 14.69
CA ASP A 164 -0.59 -11.17 14.92
C ASP A 164 -1.03 -10.64 16.30
N ASN A 165 -0.12 -9.93 16.97
CA ASN A 165 -0.36 -9.21 18.23
C ASN A 165 -0.98 -10.07 19.35
N LEU A 166 -0.46 -11.29 19.58
CA LEU A 166 -0.87 -12.10 20.73
C LEU A 166 -0.27 -11.49 22.02
N PRO A 167 -1.08 -10.93 22.92
CA PRO A 167 -0.56 -10.27 24.12
C PRO A 167 0.04 -11.27 25.11
N LEU A 168 1.25 -10.99 25.58
CA LEU A 168 1.99 -11.69 26.63
C LEU A 168 2.00 -10.85 27.93
N ARG A 169 2.66 -11.35 28.97
CA ARG A 169 2.83 -10.61 30.23
C ARG A 169 3.87 -9.51 30.09
N GLY A 170 3.74 -8.44 30.88
CA GLY A 170 4.74 -7.37 30.97
C GLY A 170 4.79 -6.45 29.75
N GLY A 171 3.69 -6.31 29.01
CA GLY A 171 3.57 -5.41 27.85
C GLY A 171 4.27 -5.92 26.59
N TRP A 172 4.61 -7.20 26.55
CA TRP A 172 5.10 -7.86 25.36
C TRP A 172 3.95 -8.42 24.53
N ASP A 173 4.09 -8.43 23.22
CA ASP A 173 3.25 -9.14 22.28
C ASP A 173 4.11 -10.05 21.40
N ILE A 174 3.52 -11.14 20.93
CA ILE A 174 4.15 -12.05 19.98
C ILE A 174 3.31 -12.14 18.70
N SER A 175 3.99 -12.06 17.57
CA SER A 175 3.42 -12.32 16.25
C SER A 175 4.16 -13.49 15.60
N LEU A 176 3.43 -14.45 15.06
CA LEU A 176 3.96 -15.64 14.40
C LEU A 176 3.48 -15.68 12.96
N ALA A 177 4.34 -16.09 12.03
CA ALA A 177 3.96 -16.38 10.66
C ALA A 177 4.57 -17.71 10.21
N ALA A 178 3.84 -18.46 9.40
CA ALA A 178 4.31 -19.70 8.79
C ALA A 178 3.81 -19.80 7.34
N GLY A 179 4.67 -20.34 6.46
CA GLY A 179 4.44 -20.39 5.01
C GLY A 179 5.20 -19.27 4.29
N ASP A 180 4.58 -18.71 3.26
CA ASP A 180 5.21 -17.81 2.30
C ASP A 180 5.11 -16.36 2.79
N HIS A 181 6.23 -15.80 3.24
CA HIS A 181 6.30 -14.44 3.77
C HIS A 181 7.66 -13.80 3.50
N LEU A 182 7.73 -12.48 3.67
CA LEU A 182 8.99 -11.76 3.56
C LEU A 182 9.72 -11.82 4.90
N SER A 183 10.98 -12.28 4.88
CA SER A 183 11.96 -11.99 5.93
C SER A 183 12.35 -10.53 5.77
N ARG A 184 11.70 -9.66 6.55
CA ARG A 184 11.87 -8.20 6.45
C ARG A 184 12.85 -7.75 7.52
N PRO A 185 13.96 -7.09 7.14
CA PRO A 185 14.73 -6.36 8.12
C PRO A 185 13.85 -5.26 8.74
N ASN A 186 14.20 -4.84 9.95
CA ASN A 186 13.49 -3.77 10.63
C ASN A 186 13.30 -2.52 9.73
N PRO A 187 12.15 -1.81 9.75
CA PRO A 187 11.94 -0.62 8.92
C PRO A 187 13.02 0.47 9.04
N LEU A 188 13.67 0.59 10.19
CA LEU A 188 14.83 1.48 10.43
C LEU A 188 16.05 1.06 9.60
N LEU A 189 16.30 -0.24 9.43
CA LEU A 189 17.36 -0.79 8.57
C LEU A 189 16.95 -0.78 7.09
N ALA A 190 15.71 -1.17 6.80
CA ALA A 190 15.21 -1.37 5.45
C ALA A 190 15.05 -0.05 4.68
N ASN A 191 14.63 1.01 5.37
CA ASN A 191 14.30 2.28 4.76
C ASN A 191 15.30 3.38 5.12
N SER A 192 16.02 3.84 4.12
CA SER A 192 16.67 5.15 4.13
C SER A 192 16.07 6.02 3.02
N TYR A 193 16.56 7.25 2.87
CA TYR A 193 16.04 8.15 1.84
C TYR A 193 16.41 7.67 0.42
N ARG A 194 17.57 7.05 0.26
CA ARG A 194 18.09 6.67 -1.08
C ARG A 194 18.51 5.21 -1.21
N LEU A 195 19.10 4.64 -0.16
CA LEU A 195 19.50 3.24 -0.13
C LEU A 195 18.47 2.40 0.62
N LYS A 196 18.18 1.20 0.12
CA LYS A 196 17.23 0.30 0.76
C LYS A 196 17.84 -1.07 0.81
N LEU A 197 17.76 -1.68 1.98
CA LEU A 197 18.08 -3.09 2.13
C LEU A 197 16.82 -3.88 1.76
N SER A 198 16.97 -4.73 0.75
CA SER A 198 15.89 -5.57 0.24
C SER A 198 15.48 -6.61 1.27
N SER A 199 14.23 -7.05 1.21
CA SER A 199 13.72 -8.17 1.99
C SER A 199 13.67 -9.43 1.15
N SER A 200 14.07 -10.56 1.70
CA SER A 200 13.99 -11.86 1.06
C SER A 200 12.59 -12.46 1.21
N LEU A 201 12.09 -13.10 0.16
CA LEU A 201 10.89 -13.93 0.27
C LEU A 201 11.29 -15.35 0.67
N ILE A 202 10.69 -15.85 1.74
CA ILE A 202 10.95 -17.18 2.26
C ILE A 202 9.66 -17.99 2.40
N ARG A 203 9.79 -19.31 2.21
CA ARG A 203 8.83 -20.32 2.66
C ARG A 203 9.37 -20.93 3.94
N GLY A 204 8.79 -20.57 5.07
CA GLY A 204 9.33 -20.95 6.37
C GLY A 204 8.51 -20.41 7.54
N ALA A 205 9.18 -20.02 8.62
CA ALA A 205 8.52 -19.45 9.80
C ALA A 205 9.23 -18.19 10.28
N SER A 206 8.45 -17.30 10.90
CA SER A 206 8.99 -16.17 11.66
C SER A 206 8.22 -15.94 12.96
N ALA A 207 8.95 -15.40 13.93
CA ALA A 207 8.42 -14.98 15.22
C ALA A 207 8.92 -13.58 15.53
N THR A 208 8.01 -12.67 15.86
CA THR A 208 8.32 -11.32 16.30
C THR A 208 7.83 -11.14 17.72
N LEU A 209 8.73 -10.79 18.62
CA LEU A 209 8.45 -10.44 20.01
C LEU A 209 8.63 -8.93 20.15
N ALA A 210 7.58 -8.20 20.48
CA ALA A 210 7.59 -6.74 20.55
C ALA A 210 7.07 -6.22 21.90
N SER A 211 7.51 -5.02 22.26
CA SER A 211 7.07 -4.22 23.41
C SER A 211 7.03 -2.75 23.00
N SER A 212 6.69 -1.86 23.94
CA SER A 212 6.68 -0.40 23.68
C SER A 212 8.04 0.18 23.29
N THR A 213 9.15 -0.47 23.67
CA THR A 213 10.52 0.06 23.44
C THR A 213 11.42 -0.88 22.66
N SER A 214 11.09 -2.16 22.55
CA SER A 214 11.98 -3.16 21.94
C SER A 214 11.22 -4.11 21.03
N ARG A 215 11.85 -4.52 19.93
CA ARG A 215 11.32 -5.55 19.01
C ARG A 215 12.43 -6.51 18.61
N ILE A 216 12.15 -7.81 18.68
CA ILE A 216 13.03 -8.88 18.20
C ILE A 216 12.27 -9.67 17.14
N THR A 217 12.86 -9.89 15.98
CA THR A 217 12.27 -10.75 14.95
C THR A 217 13.25 -11.85 14.58
N LEU A 218 12.77 -13.09 14.56
CA LEU A 218 13.48 -14.27 14.10
C LEU A 218 12.77 -14.77 12.85
N SER A 219 13.50 -15.10 11.80
CA SER A 219 12.94 -15.69 10.60
C SER A 219 13.88 -16.74 10.02
N SER A 220 13.31 -17.82 9.50
CA SER A 220 14.07 -18.89 8.87
C SER A 220 13.22 -19.59 7.81
N GLY A 221 13.79 -19.84 6.64
CA GLY A 221 13.09 -20.57 5.58
C GLY A 221 13.86 -20.67 4.29
N GLU A 222 13.28 -21.42 3.37
CA GLU A 222 13.79 -21.60 2.02
C GLU A 222 13.48 -20.37 1.18
N VAL A 223 14.46 -19.87 0.45
CA VAL A 223 14.33 -18.65 -0.36
C VAL A 223 13.49 -18.94 -1.60
N GLY A 224 12.70 -17.97 -2.04
CA GLY A 224 11.95 -18.12 -3.28
C GLY A 224 11.57 -16.79 -3.92
N ASN A 225 10.68 -16.88 -4.91
CA ASN A 225 10.09 -15.74 -5.59
C ASN A 225 8.59 -15.94 -5.78
N LEU A 226 7.85 -14.84 -5.89
CA LEU A 226 6.45 -14.90 -6.34
C LEU A 226 6.39 -14.78 -7.85
N ASN A 227 5.62 -15.65 -8.47
CA ASN A 227 5.32 -15.64 -9.90
C ASN A 227 3.80 -15.66 -10.13
N GLY A 228 3.33 -15.23 -11.30
CA GLY A 228 1.94 -15.16 -11.69
C GLY A 228 1.57 -13.77 -12.18
N PHE A 229 0.53 -13.68 -13.02
CA PHE A 229 0.07 -12.40 -13.55
C PHE A 229 -0.93 -11.74 -12.61
N GLN A 230 -1.86 -12.52 -12.05
CA GLN A 230 -2.90 -12.03 -11.13
C GLN A 230 -2.85 -12.79 -9.80
N THR A 231 -2.93 -14.12 -9.85
CA THR A 231 -2.77 -14.96 -8.66
C THR A 231 -1.29 -15.29 -8.48
N ARG A 232 -0.77 -15.02 -7.28
CA ARG A 232 0.64 -15.27 -6.93
C ARG A 232 0.83 -16.74 -6.56
N GLY A 233 1.91 -17.33 -7.07
CA GLY A 233 2.41 -18.66 -6.72
C GLY A 233 3.85 -18.57 -6.27
N PHE A 234 4.21 -19.24 -5.18
CA PHE A 234 5.59 -19.28 -4.70
C PHE A 234 6.39 -20.27 -5.54
N VAL A 235 7.58 -19.85 -5.96
CA VAL A 235 8.57 -20.68 -6.65
C VAL A 235 9.80 -20.72 -5.78
N THR A 236 10.12 -21.90 -5.27
CA THR A 236 11.34 -22.15 -4.51
C THR A 236 12.56 -21.87 -5.37
N ARG A 237 13.56 -21.21 -4.78
CA ARG A 237 14.93 -21.10 -5.29
C ARG A 237 15.87 -21.83 -4.35
N SER A 238 17.07 -22.15 -4.83
CA SER A 238 18.12 -22.70 -3.98
C SER A 238 18.54 -21.67 -2.93
N GLY A 239 18.62 -22.11 -1.67
CA GLY A 239 19.08 -21.30 -0.55
C GLY A 239 18.16 -21.38 0.67
N TRP A 240 18.78 -21.37 1.84
CA TRP A 240 18.12 -21.25 3.12
C TRP A 240 18.60 -19.98 3.82
N LEU A 241 17.67 -19.11 4.20
CA LEU A 241 17.95 -17.87 4.91
C LEU A 241 17.53 -18.01 6.36
N THR A 242 18.41 -17.61 7.28
CA THR A 242 18.07 -17.38 8.69
C THR A 242 18.45 -15.96 9.05
N ALA A 243 17.55 -15.22 9.70
CA ALA A 243 17.79 -13.84 10.10
C ALA A 243 17.25 -13.53 11.50
N VAL A 244 17.99 -12.68 12.21
CA VAL A 244 17.66 -12.15 13.53
C VAL A 244 17.74 -10.63 13.46
N ASP A 245 16.62 -9.97 13.75
CA ASP A 245 16.52 -8.52 13.86
C ASP A 245 16.28 -8.12 15.31
N TYR A 246 16.92 -7.03 15.72
CA TYR A 246 16.66 -6.37 17.00
C TYR A 246 16.51 -4.87 16.79
N GLU A 247 15.48 -4.27 17.39
CA GLU A 247 15.28 -2.82 17.47
C GLU A 247 15.06 -2.43 18.92
N ARG A 248 15.63 -1.28 19.30
CA ARG A 248 15.39 -0.66 20.59
C ARG A 248 15.26 0.86 20.47
N GLN A 249 14.21 1.40 21.07
CA GLN A 249 14.09 2.81 21.38
C GLN A 249 14.82 3.08 22.72
N ILE A 250 15.88 3.88 22.67
CA ILE A 250 16.71 4.20 23.84
C ILE A 250 16.06 5.34 24.64
N ASP A 251 15.59 6.37 23.95
CA ASP A 251 14.85 7.48 24.54
C ASP A 251 13.84 8.06 23.52
N SER A 252 13.31 9.26 23.76
CA SER A 252 12.33 9.90 22.87
C SER A 252 12.91 10.36 21.52
N LYS A 253 14.24 10.44 21.37
CA LYS A 253 14.95 10.94 20.20
C LYS A 253 15.82 9.88 19.50
N LEU A 254 16.29 8.85 20.21
CA LEU A 254 17.25 7.87 19.72
C LEU A 254 16.66 6.46 19.57
N LYS A 255 16.84 5.88 18.38
CA LYS A 255 16.52 4.47 18.08
C LYS A 255 17.71 3.75 17.47
N LEU A 256 17.83 2.46 17.77
CA LEU A 256 18.86 1.57 17.25
C LEU A 256 18.22 0.33 16.65
N ALA A 257 18.78 -0.18 15.56
CA ALA A 257 18.43 -1.49 15.00
C ALA A 257 19.67 -2.23 14.51
N VAL A 258 19.65 -3.56 14.62
CA VAL A 258 20.70 -4.48 14.16
C VAL A 258 20.03 -5.70 13.52
N ASN A 259 20.56 -6.17 12.41
CA ASN A 259 20.15 -7.40 11.74
C ASN A 259 21.37 -8.28 11.50
N LEU A 260 21.26 -9.56 11.86
CA LEU A 260 22.19 -10.61 11.48
C LEU A 260 21.46 -11.56 10.54
N SER A 261 22.01 -11.81 9.36
CA SER A 261 21.44 -12.75 8.41
C SER A 261 22.49 -13.74 7.89
N ASN A 262 22.07 -14.96 7.61
CA ASN A 262 22.93 -16.02 7.09
C ASN A 262 22.20 -16.76 5.96
N LEU A 263 22.83 -16.80 4.79
CA LEU A 263 22.36 -17.52 3.61
C LEU A 263 23.26 -18.72 3.33
N THR A 264 22.66 -19.90 3.16
CA THR A 264 23.39 -21.14 2.84
C THR A 264 22.73 -21.93 1.73
N GLY A 265 23.51 -22.58 0.87
CA GLY A 265 23.02 -23.52 -0.14
C GLY A 265 22.30 -22.86 -1.32
N SER A 266 22.63 -21.60 -1.63
CA SER A 266 22.09 -20.93 -2.82
C SER A 266 23.00 -21.12 -4.03
N GLU A 267 22.41 -21.35 -5.19
CA GLU A 267 23.14 -21.45 -6.47
C GLU A 267 23.38 -20.07 -7.11
N GLU A 268 22.55 -19.07 -6.76
CA GLU A 268 22.62 -17.72 -7.34
C GLU A 268 23.56 -16.80 -6.55
N THR A 269 23.57 -16.93 -5.22
CA THR A 269 24.38 -16.11 -4.33
C THR A 269 25.27 -17.00 -3.47
N PRO A 270 26.58 -16.74 -3.37
CA PRO A 270 27.46 -17.54 -2.54
C PRO A 270 27.05 -17.50 -1.05
N ASP A 271 27.32 -18.59 -0.33
CA ASP A 271 27.07 -18.67 1.12
C ASP A 271 27.82 -17.56 1.87
N HIS A 272 27.09 -16.83 2.72
CA HIS A 272 27.63 -15.72 3.51
C HIS A 272 26.75 -15.41 4.72
N SER A 273 27.37 -14.77 5.70
CA SER A 273 26.71 -14.07 6.80
C SER A 273 26.86 -12.56 6.63
N SER A 274 25.81 -11.80 6.92
CA SER A 274 25.84 -10.34 6.91
C SER A 274 25.32 -9.75 8.21
N LEU A 275 25.92 -8.64 8.63
CA LEU A 275 25.56 -7.87 9.80
C LEU A 275 25.28 -6.43 9.36
N ALA A 276 24.03 -5.99 9.54
CA ALA A 276 23.61 -4.61 9.28
C ALA A 276 23.21 -3.91 10.57
N GLY A 277 23.47 -2.62 10.65
CA GLY A 277 23.06 -1.79 11.77
C GLY A 277 22.57 -0.42 11.32
N ALA A 278 21.65 0.15 12.10
CA ALA A 278 21.11 1.49 11.89
C ALA A 278 20.90 2.23 13.21
N MET A 279 21.15 3.53 13.17
CA MET A 279 20.89 4.46 14.27
C MET A 279 20.07 5.62 13.72
N GLU A 280 19.02 6.02 14.44
CA GLU A 280 18.20 7.17 14.11
C GLU A 280 18.15 8.15 15.26
N PHE A 281 18.45 9.40 14.96
CA PHE A 281 18.23 10.54 15.84
C PHE A 281 17.13 11.44 15.26
N SER A 282 16.04 11.61 16.00
CA SER A 282 14.87 12.40 15.59
C SER A 282 14.53 13.45 16.65
N ASP A 283 14.63 14.73 16.29
CA ASP A 283 14.19 15.85 17.12
C ASP A 283 12.92 16.47 16.53
N LYS A 284 11.77 16.15 17.13
CA LYS A 284 10.46 16.61 16.68
C LYS A 284 10.28 18.12 16.84
N GLU A 285 10.89 18.75 17.84
CA GLU A 285 10.77 20.20 18.08
C GLU A 285 11.46 21.00 16.98
N ARG A 286 12.59 20.48 16.48
CA ARG A 286 13.41 21.12 15.44
C ARG A 286 13.14 20.59 14.02
N ASP A 287 12.21 19.65 13.85
CA ASP A 287 11.96 18.88 12.61
C ASP A 287 13.28 18.41 11.96
N GLN A 288 14.09 17.73 12.77
CA GLN A 288 15.39 17.15 12.41
C GLN A 288 15.34 15.64 12.50
N HIS A 289 15.91 14.98 11.51
CA HIS A 289 15.95 13.52 11.41
C HIS A 289 17.25 13.09 10.76
N HIS A 290 18.06 12.31 11.46
CA HIS A 290 19.34 11.83 10.97
C HIS A 290 19.39 10.32 11.14
N GLN A 291 19.84 9.62 10.12
CA GLN A 291 20.01 8.17 10.11
C GLN A 291 21.43 7.82 9.69
N PHE A 292 22.02 6.86 10.40
CA PHE A 292 23.32 6.28 10.08
C PHE A 292 23.11 4.78 9.91
N HIS A 293 23.66 4.23 8.84
CA HIS A 293 23.56 2.82 8.51
C HIS A 293 24.92 2.24 8.13
N TRP A 294 25.09 0.97 8.41
CA TRP A 294 26.27 0.20 8.02
C TRP A 294 25.86 -1.25 7.72
N LEU A 295 26.66 -1.90 6.87
CA LEU A 295 26.50 -3.28 6.45
C LEU A 295 27.90 -3.87 6.27
N VAL A 296 28.12 -5.05 6.83
CA VAL A 296 29.35 -5.83 6.62
C VAL A 296 28.98 -7.29 6.33
N ASP A 297 29.78 -7.96 5.52
CA ASP A 297 29.67 -9.41 5.34
C ASP A 297 30.91 -10.14 5.88
N ASP A 298 30.78 -11.47 6.02
CA ASP A 298 31.84 -12.36 6.49
C ASP A 298 32.99 -12.57 5.49
N ARG A 299 32.85 -12.02 4.27
CA ARG A 299 33.88 -12.03 3.22
C ARG A 299 34.75 -10.77 3.25
N GLY A 300 34.42 -9.82 4.11
CA GLY A 300 35.22 -8.63 4.39
C GLY A 300 34.80 -7.38 3.63
N ALA A 301 33.72 -7.42 2.83
CA ALA A 301 33.20 -6.23 2.20
C ALA A 301 32.31 -5.45 3.18
N ALA A 302 32.40 -4.12 3.11
CA ALA A 302 31.65 -3.21 3.97
C ALA A 302 30.95 -2.09 3.20
N GLY A 303 29.92 -1.53 3.80
CA GLY A 303 29.18 -0.40 3.28
C GLY A 303 28.60 0.45 4.38
N GLY A 304 28.45 1.74 4.12
CA GLY A 304 27.84 2.68 5.06
C GLY A 304 27.20 3.86 4.37
N TRP A 305 26.13 4.37 4.97
CA TRP A 305 25.46 5.57 4.48
C TRP A 305 24.86 6.37 5.62
N VAL A 306 24.74 7.68 5.37
CA VAL A 306 24.19 8.65 6.31
C VAL A 306 23.19 9.50 5.58
N ASP A 307 22.01 9.65 6.16
CA ASP A 307 20.98 10.54 5.64
C ASP A 307 20.54 11.55 6.69
N GLY A 308 20.24 12.76 6.24
CA GLY A 308 19.75 13.85 7.06
C GLY A 308 18.57 14.56 6.42
N LYS A 309 17.57 14.88 7.24
CA LYS A 309 16.47 15.79 6.91
C LYS A 309 16.41 16.88 7.97
N GLN A 310 16.39 18.12 7.54
CA GLN A 310 16.34 19.26 8.44
C GLN A 310 15.47 20.38 7.86
N ARG A 311 14.49 20.85 8.62
CA ARG A 311 13.74 22.07 8.29
C ARG A 311 14.41 23.29 8.92
N ARG A 312 14.68 24.31 8.10
CA ARG A 312 15.15 25.65 8.54
C ARG A 312 14.27 26.72 7.93
N GLY A 313 13.36 27.27 8.74
CA GLY A 313 12.36 28.22 8.27
C GLY A 313 11.46 27.61 7.19
N ARG A 314 11.46 28.20 5.99
CA ARG A 314 10.68 27.73 4.83
C ARG A 314 11.39 26.69 3.96
N TRP A 315 12.65 26.39 4.28
CA TRP A 315 13.43 25.39 3.57
C TRP A 315 13.39 24.06 4.29
N LEU A 316 13.18 22.99 3.53
CA LEU A 316 13.40 21.62 3.94
C LEU A 316 14.61 21.08 3.17
N HIS A 317 15.67 20.75 3.90
CA HIS A 317 16.87 20.15 3.34
C HIS A 317 16.82 18.63 3.53
N ARG A 318 17.21 17.89 2.50
CA ARG A 318 17.55 16.47 2.56
C ARG A 318 18.96 16.31 2.00
N TYR A 319 19.78 15.53 2.65
CA TYR A 319 21.14 15.27 2.19
C TYR A 319 21.58 13.89 2.65
N GLY A 320 22.56 13.32 1.96
CA GLY A 320 23.15 12.07 2.38
C GLY A 320 24.46 11.78 1.67
N LEU A 321 25.22 10.86 2.25
CA LEU A 321 26.49 10.35 1.75
C LEU A 321 26.48 8.84 1.87
N PHE A 322 27.06 8.14 0.90
CA PHE A 322 27.15 6.68 0.94
C PHE A 322 28.42 6.18 0.28
N ARG A 323 28.88 5.02 0.74
CA ARG A 323 29.94 4.22 0.13
C ARG A 323 29.65 2.75 0.38
N LEU A 324 29.61 1.96 -0.68
CA LEU A 324 29.35 0.53 -0.65
C LEU A 324 30.47 -0.14 -1.45
N GLU A 325 31.27 -0.97 -0.78
CA GLU A 325 32.40 -1.66 -1.41
C GLU A 325 31.95 -2.68 -2.46
N PRO A 326 32.84 -3.06 -3.39
CA PRO A 326 32.57 -4.15 -4.32
C PRO A 326 32.31 -5.46 -3.59
N ALA A 327 31.58 -6.36 -4.25
CA ALA A 327 31.23 -7.69 -3.74
C ALA A 327 30.44 -7.74 -2.41
N LEU A 328 29.92 -6.61 -1.92
CA LEU A 328 29.08 -6.56 -0.71
C LEU A 328 27.83 -7.43 -0.86
N LEU A 329 27.68 -8.41 0.03
CA LEU A 329 26.55 -9.35 0.02
C LEU A 329 25.50 -9.01 1.08
N TRP A 330 24.24 -9.25 0.75
CA TRP A 330 23.10 -9.07 1.66
C TRP A 330 22.01 -10.09 1.34
N THR A 331 21.80 -11.08 2.21
CA THR A 331 20.73 -12.07 2.02
C THR A 331 20.81 -12.72 0.62
N ASP A 332 19.69 -13.14 0.01
CA ASP A 332 19.67 -13.60 -1.39
C ASP A 332 19.56 -12.47 -2.43
N GLN A 333 19.54 -11.21 -1.99
CA GLN A 333 19.24 -10.05 -2.84
C GLN A 333 20.50 -9.24 -3.10
N GLN A 334 20.77 -8.90 -4.37
CA GLN A 334 21.90 -8.03 -4.69
C GLN A 334 21.70 -6.64 -4.09
N VAL A 335 22.71 -6.16 -3.36
CA VAL A 335 22.84 -4.74 -3.03
C VAL A 335 23.39 -4.05 -4.27
N GLY A 336 22.97 -2.81 -4.53
CA GLY A 336 23.71 -1.94 -5.46
C GLY A 336 25.06 -1.59 -4.83
N ALA A 337 25.99 -2.52 -4.84
CA ALA A 337 27.35 -2.43 -4.32
C ALA A 337 28.27 -1.71 -5.32
N ASP A 338 29.57 -1.64 -5.03
CA ASP A 338 30.57 -1.02 -5.90
C ASP A 338 30.20 0.43 -6.31
N ARG A 339 29.81 1.24 -5.32
CA ARG A 339 29.47 2.65 -5.57
C ARG A 339 29.62 3.54 -4.37
N GLN A 340 29.88 4.81 -4.65
CA GLN A 340 29.89 5.88 -3.65
C GLN A 340 29.20 7.12 -4.20
N GLY A 341 28.78 8.01 -3.32
CA GLY A 341 28.14 9.23 -3.76
C GLY A 341 27.60 10.09 -2.63
N GLY A 342 26.99 11.18 -3.06
CA GLY A 342 26.37 12.15 -2.18
C GLY A 342 25.24 12.87 -2.88
N TYR A 343 24.29 13.37 -2.10
CA TYR A 343 23.20 14.16 -2.65
C TYR A 343 22.74 15.23 -1.68
N TRP A 344 22.11 16.25 -2.26
CA TRP A 344 21.44 17.30 -1.53
C TRP A 344 20.20 17.75 -2.29
N GLN A 345 19.10 17.96 -1.57
CA GLN A 345 17.87 18.55 -2.07
C GLN A 345 17.38 19.63 -1.11
N GLY A 346 17.03 20.79 -1.64
CA GLY A 346 16.42 21.90 -0.91
C GLY A 346 15.04 22.22 -1.46
N ASP A 347 14.00 22.07 -0.63
CA ASP A 347 12.63 22.42 -0.95
C ASP A 347 12.21 23.70 -0.20
N PHE A 348 11.95 24.79 -0.93
CA PHE A 348 11.36 26.01 -0.40
C PHE A 348 9.87 26.08 -0.69
N ARG A 349 9.06 26.32 0.35
CA ARG A 349 7.61 26.49 0.22
C ARG A 349 7.13 27.83 0.78
N SER A 350 6.28 28.50 0.02
CA SER A 350 5.54 29.69 0.41
C SER A 350 4.11 29.60 -0.12
N PHE A 351 3.23 30.53 0.25
CA PHE A 351 1.80 30.50 -0.11
C PHE A 351 1.53 30.40 -1.63
N ARG A 352 2.36 31.04 -2.47
CA ARG A 352 2.22 31.02 -3.94
C ARG A 352 3.42 30.45 -4.68
N LYS A 353 4.52 30.13 -3.99
CA LYS A 353 5.81 29.78 -4.61
C LYS A 353 6.30 28.45 -4.07
N PHE A 354 6.80 27.62 -4.97
CA PHE A 354 7.55 26.42 -4.63
C PHE A 354 8.83 26.41 -5.48
N LEU A 355 9.97 26.20 -4.82
CA LEU A 355 11.27 26.02 -5.47
C LEU A 355 11.88 24.74 -4.91
N SER A 356 12.32 23.84 -5.78
CA SER A 356 13.09 22.65 -5.43
C SER A 356 14.39 22.68 -6.20
N LEU A 357 15.50 22.56 -5.48
CA LEU A 357 16.84 22.45 -6.04
C LEU A 357 17.43 21.12 -5.62
N GLY A 358 18.19 20.47 -6.49
CA GLY A 358 18.90 19.27 -6.10
C GLY A 358 20.19 19.05 -6.89
N TRP A 359 21.11 18.38 -6.20
CA TRP A 359 22.37 17.92 -6.72
C TRP A 359 22.61 16.47 -6.25
N ASP A 360 23.18 15.69 -7.14
CA ASP A 360 23.45 14.28 -6.96
C ASP A 360 24.80 13.96 -7.60
N TYR A 361 25.66 13.26 -6.89
CA TYR A 361 26.90 12.70 -7.39
C TYR A 361 26.94 11.22 -7.07
N GLN A 362 27.30 10.41 -8.07
CA GLN A 362 27.54 8.99 -7.90
C GLN A 362 28.72 8.54 -8.76
N GLN A 363 29.51 7.61 -8.22
CA GLN A 363 30.58 6.91 -8.91
C GLN A 363 30.41 5.40 -8.68
N ASN A 364 30.65 4.58 -9.71
CA ASN A 364 30.80 3.13 -9.61
C ASN A 364 32.25 2.70 -9.86
N ASN A 365 32.54 1.38 -9.83
CA ASN A 365 33.87 0.82 -10.05
C ASN A 365 34.93 1.45 -9.14
N LEU A 366 34.72 1.33 -7.83
CA LEU A 366 35.56 1.93 -6.78
C LEU A 366 36.99 1.41 -6.81
N ASP A 367 37.17 0.15 -7.21
CA ASP A 367 38.48 -0.50 -7.35
C ASP A 367 39.16 -0.18 -8.68
N LYS A 368 38.48 0.55 -9.58
CA LYS A 368 38.97 0.94 -10.92
C LYS A 368 39.45 -0.26 -11.73
N GLU A 369 38.68 -1.33 -11.67
CA GLU A 369 38.98 -2.54 -12.42
C GLU A 369 38.92 -2.23 -13.92
N ALA A 370 39.99 -2.54 -14.65
CA ALA A 370 40.11 -2.21 -16.08
C ALA A 370 39.08 -2.93 -16.96
N SER A 371 38.50 -4.02 -16.46
CA SER A 371 37.45 -4.80 -17.10
C SER A 371 36.06 -4.16 -16.99
N LEU A 372 35.88 -3.19 -16.09
CA LEU A 372 34.61 -2.53 -15.78
C LEU A 372 34.65 -1.04 -16.18
N THR A 373 33.56 -0.55 -16.75
CA THR A 373 33.44 0.88 -17.05
C THR A 373 33.24 1.67 -15.77
N THR A 374 34.18 2.58 -15.47
CA THR A 374 33.98 3.60 -14.43
C THR A 374 33.09 4.69 -15.00
N THR A 375 32.05 5.05 -14.25
CA THR A 375 31.11 6.12 -14.57
C THR A 375 30.97 7.05 -13.38
N GLU A 376 31.19 8.33 -13.62
CA GLU A 376 30.92 9.40 -12.67
C GLU A 376 29.74 10.22 -13.20
N VAL A 377 28.67 10.32 -12.40
CA VAL A 377 27.44 11.00 -12.80
C VAL A 377 27.16 12.15 -11.85
N HIS A 378 26.92 13.33 -12.42
CA HIS A 378 26.37 14.49 -11.72
C HIS A 378 24.96 14.79 -12.22
N ASN A 379 23.96 14.74 -11.34
CA ASN A 379 22.62 15.23 -11.65
C ASN A 379 22.37 16.56 -10.97
N LEU A 380 21.89 17.54 -11.72
CA LEU A 380 21.44 18.84 -11.25
C LEU A 380 20.00 19.05 -11.68
N PHE A 381 19.16 19.56 -10.78
CA PHE A 381 17.83 20.00 -11.17
C PHE A 381 17.37 21.23 -10.41
N ALA A 382 16.54 22.03 -11.07
CA ALA A 382 15.84 23.15 -10.50
C ALA A 382 14.39 23.15 -10.97
N ARG A 383 13.45 23.15 -10.03
CA ARG A 383 12.02 23.24 -10.31
C ARG A 383 11.43 24.44 -9.61
N TYR A 384 10.77 25.29 -10.37
CA TYR A 384 10.04 26.44 -9.84
C TYR A 384 8.57 26.37 -10.24
N SER A 385 7.67 26.65 -9.31
CA SER A 385 6.26 26.87 -9.62
C SER A 385 5.69 28.06 -8.87
N TYR A 386 4.81 28.78 -9.55
CA TYR A 386 4.20 30.00 -9.09
C TYR A 386 2.69 30.04 -9.38
N GLN A 387 1.89 30.21 -8.32
CA GLN A 387 0.45 30.44 -8.41
C GLN A 387 0.17 31.91 -8.73
N ALA A 388 0.18 32.27 -10.02
CA ALA A 388 -0.02 33.65 -10.46
C ALA A 388 -1.42 34.18 -10.13
N ARG A 389 -2.46 33.36 -10.28
CA ARG A 389 -3.87 33.67 -9.93
C ARG A 389 -4.55 32.43 -9.38
N ARG A 390 -5.71 32.53 -8.73
CA ARG A 390 -6.47 31.36 -8.21
C ARG A 390 -6.74 30.27 -9.28
N ARG A 391 -6.78 30.64 -10.56
CA ARG A 391 -7.04 29.75 -11.70
C ARG A 391 -5.83 29.48 -12.60
N LEU A 392 -4.67 30.10 -12.34
CA LEU A 392 -3.49 30.00 -13.19
C LEU A 392 -2.24 29.71 -12.34
N SER A 393 -1.57 28.60 -12.64
CA SER A 393 -0.23 28.29 -12.13
C SER A 393 0.72 28.09 -13.30
N ILE A 394 1.92 28.64 -13.17
CA ILE A 394 3.00 28.52 -14.16
C ILE A 394 4.25 28.03 -13.47
N GLY A 395 5.15 27.40 -14.21
CA GLY A 395 6.42 26.95 -13.67
C GLY A 395 7.32 26.37 -14.74
N GLY A 396 8.48 25.91 -14.29
CA GLY A 396 9.44 25.22 -15.13
C GLY A 396 10.32 24.27 -14.33
N VAL A 397 10.94 23.35 -15.05
CA VAL A 397 11.95 22.42 -14.58
C VAL A 397 13.15 22.52 -15.51
N ALA A 398 14.33 22.70 -14.97
CA ALA A 398 15.59 22.53 -15.69
C ALA A 398 16.36 21.39 -15.03
N SER A 399 16.99 20.54 -15.83
CA SER A 399 17.86 19.48 -15.34
C SER A 399 19.07 19.28 -16.26
N ALA A 400 20.20 18.92 -15.65
CA ALA A 400 21.40 18.49 -16.34
C ALA A 400 21.90 17.19 -15.72
N ASN A 401 22.24 16.22 -16.55
CA ASN A 401 22.87 14.96 -16.16
C ASN A 401 24.20 14.90 -16.92
N LEU A 402 25.31 14.99 -16.19
CA LEU A 402 26.66 15.03 -16.74
C LEU A 402 27.35 13.72 -16.39
N GLN A 403 27.85 12.99 -17.39
CA GLN A 403 28.44 11.66 -17.22
C GLN A 403 29.86 11.63 -17.78
N ASN A 404 30.80 11.20 -16.95
CA ASN A 404 32.16 10.91 -17.39
C ASN A 404 32.39 9.39 -17.36
N PHE A 405 32.88 8.85 -18.46
CA PHE A 405 33.21 7.43 -18.59
C PHE A 405 34.72 7.21 -18.70
N SER A 406 35.22 6.09 -18.18
CA SER A 406 36.54 5.57 -18.55
C SER A 406 36.57 5.10 -20.01
N GLU A 407 37.76 4.95 -20.61
CA GLU A 407 37.98 4.56 -22.02
C GLU A 407 37.25 3.27 -22.47
N ALA A 408 36.85 2.39 -21.56
CA ALA A 408 36.07 1.18 -21.84
C ALA A 408 34.56 1.42 -22.08
N GLY A 409 34.04 2.64 -21.88
CA GLY A 409 32.61 2.97 -21.95
C GLY A 409 32.19 3.64 -23.26
N ASN A 410 31.02 3.26 -23.78
CA ASN A 410 30.31 3.98 -24.85
C ASN A 410 28.95 4.48 -24.30
N GLY A 411 28.64 5.77 -24.47
CA GLY A 411 27.37 6.36 -24.01
C GLY A 411 27.23 7.86 -24.32
N TYR A 412 26.03 8.42 -24.09
CA TYR A 412 25.82 9.87 -24.09
C TYR A 412 26.51 10.47 -22.88
N LYS A 413 27.26 11.54 -23.11
CA LYS A 413 28.09 12.17 -22.11
C LYS A 413 27.27 13.12 -21.26
N ASP A 414 26.57 14.05 -21.88
CA ASP A 414 25.80 15.07 -21.17
C ASP A 414 24.36 15.15 -21.69
N GLN A 415 23.40 15.29 -20.78
CA GLN A 415 21.99 15.44 -21.10
C GLN A 415 21.42 16.68 -20.42
N TYR A 416 20.75 17.53 -21.19
CA TYR A 416 20.13 18.76 -20.70
C TYR A 416 18.64 18.73 -21.01
N ALA A 417 17.80 19.13 -20.06
CA ALA A 417 16.37 19.24 -20.30
C ALA A 417 15.78 20.51 -19.67
N LEU A 418 14.88 21.15 -20.41
CA LEU A 418 14.08 22.28 -19.96
C LEU A 418 12.60 21.99 -20.24
N GLU A 419 11.79 21.99 -19.20
CA GLU A 419 10.33 21.89 -19.29
C GLU A 419 9.69 23.17 -18.76
N LEU A 420 8.83 23.79 -19.56
CA LEU A 420 7.95 24.87 -19.12
C LEU A 420 6.52 24.34 -19.06
N PHE A 421 5.81 24.62 -17.96
CA PHE A 421 4.44 24.15 -17.78
C PHE A 421 3.52 25.26 -17.29
N SER A 422 2.27 25.19 -17.74
CA SER A 422 1.19 26.03 -17.23
C SER A 422 -0.08 25.20 -17.03
N ARG A 423 -0.83 25.55 -15.99
CA ARG A 423 -2.13 24.95 -15.68
C ARG A 423 -3.16 26.04 -15.49
N TYR A 424 -4.26 25.94 -16.22
CA TYR A 424 -5.33 26.92 -16.25
C TYR A 424 -6.70 26.28 -16.00
N LYS A 425 -7.41 26.76 -14.98
CA LYS A 425 -8.76 26.30 -14.63
C LYS A 425 -9.81 27.21 -15.28
N THR A 426 -10.58 26.63 -16.20
CA THR A 426 -11.67 27.29 -16.94
C THR A 426 -13.04 26.84 -16.40
N ARG A 427 -14.13 27.31 -17.04
CA ARG A 427 -15.49 26.81 -16.77
C ARG A 427 -15.72 25.40 -17.34
N ILE A 428 -15.05 25.07 -18.45
CA ILE A 428 -15.17 23.79 -19.16
C ILE A 428 -14.16 22.74 -18.67
N GLY A 429 -13.38 23.07 -17.64
CA GLY A 429 -12.43 22.15 -17.00
C GLY A 429 -11.03 22.73 -16.84
N THR A 430 -10.03 21.86 -16.76
CA THR A 430 -8.63 22.23 -16.49
C THR A 430 -7.75 21.91 -17.70
N ALA A 431 -7.08 22.93 -18.23
CA ALA A 431 -6.06 22.79 -19.26
C ALA A 431 -4.66 22.71 -18.63
N ASN A 432 -3.80 21.82 -19.12
CA ASN A 432 -2.37 21.83 -18.84
C ASN A 432 -1.61 21.89 -20.17
N LEU A 433 -0.67 22.83 -20.27
CA LEU A 433 0.21 23.00 -21.42
C LEU A 433 1.65 22.75 -20.96
N ARG A 434 2.42 21.96 -21.71
CA ARG A 434 3.83 21.69 -21.45
C ARG A 434 4.65 21.83 -22.72
N LEU A 435 5.78 22.52 -22.61
CA LEU A 435 6.81 22.61 -23.65
C LEU A 435 8.08 21.99 -23.07
N LYS A 436 8.63 20.98 -23.72
CA LYS A 436 9.85 20.30 -23.28
C LYS A 436 10.90 20.34 -24.39
N GLN A 437 12.10 20.77 -24.05
CA GLN A 437 13.30 20.65 -24.87
C GLN A 437 14.28 19.71 -24.15
N GLN A 438 14.89 18.79 -24.88
CA GLN A 438 15.88 17.86 -24.35
C GLN A 438 17.00 17.72 -25.38
N THR A 439 18.25 17.88 -24.93
CA THR A 439 19.45 17.75 -25.76
C THR A 439 20.34 16.70 -25.12
N GLU A 440 20.85 15.77 -25.93
CA GLU A 440 21.77 14.72 -25.49
C GLU A 440 23.03 14.80 -26.35
N GLU A 441 24.17 15.00 -25.70
CA GLU A 441 25.48 15.14 -26.33
C GLU A 441 26.27 13.84 -26.18
N SER A 442 26.91 13.37 -27.25
CA SER A 442 27.77 12.17 -27.23
C SER A 442 28.95 12.31 -28.17
N ASP A 443 29.97 11.47 -27.98
CA ASP A 443 31.12 11.39 -28.89
C ASP A 443 30.70 10.98 -30.33
N SER A 444 29.56 10.30 -30.46
CA SER A 444 29.01 9.87 -31.76
C SER A 444 28.13 10.92 -32.45
N GLY A 445 27.82 12.03 -31.77
CA GLY A 445 26.96 13.10 -32.25
C GLY A 445 25.83 13.44 -31.27
N ASP A 446 25.20 14.58 -31.50
CA ASP A 446 24.18 15.14 -30.61
C ASP A 446 22.77 14.81 -31.09
N SER A 447 21.83 14.75 -30.15
CA SER A 447 20.40 14.69 -30.43
C SER A 447 19.64 15.80 -29.72
N ASP A 448 18.58 16.30 -30.36
CA ASP A 448 17.72 17.35 -29.80
C ASP A 448 16.24 17.03 -30.03
N ARG A 449 15.44 17.14 -28.98
CA ARG A 449 14.01 16.84 -28.98
C ARG A 449 13.22 18.01 -28.42
N LEU A 450 12.26 18.48 -29.21
CA LEU A 450 11.30 19.50 -28.82
C LEU A 450 9.89 18.91 -28.88
N SER A 451 9.13 19.01 -27.78
CA SER A 451 7.73 18.58 -27.73
C SER A 451 6.81 19.58 -27.06
N LEU A 452 5.57 19.63 -27.57
CA LEU A 452 4.46 20.40 -27.03
C LEU A 452 3.33 19.44 -26.69
N SER A 453 2.88 19.46 -25.44
CA SER A 453 1.77 18.64 -24.95
C SER A 453 0.65 19.53 -24.41
N TRP A 454 -0.58 19.24 -24.83
CA TRP A 454 -1.81 19.83 -24.32
C TRP A 454 -2.73 18.76 -23.75
N ASP A 455 -2.96 18.84 -22.45
CA ASP A 455 -3.94 18.03 -21.74
C ASP A 455 -5.16 18.87 -21.37
N GLN A 456 -6.35 18.37 -21.67
CA GLN A 456 -7.61 18.98 -21.28
C GLN A 456 -8.42 17.98 -20.46
N GLU A 457 -8.62 18.29 -19.17
CA GLU A 457 -9.60 17.64 -18.32
C GLU A 457 -10.90 18.42 -18.41
N TRP A 458 -11.99 17.76 -18.82
CA TRP A 458 -13.26 18.43 -19.07
C TRP A 458 -14.17 18.35 -17.84
N SER A 459 -14.77 19.48 -17.45
CA SER A 459 -15.80 19.55 -16.40
C SER A 459 -17.14 19.98 -17.01
N ASN A 460 -18.26 19.44 -16.50
CA ASN A 460 -19.66 19.78 -16.84
C ASN A 460 -20.35 18.91 -17.89
N PHE A 461 -19.75 17.82 -18.34
CA PHE A 461 -20.54 16.79 -19.02
C PHE A 461 -21.29 15.99 -17.93
N ARG A 462 -22.51 15.50 -18.20
CA ARG A 462 -23.19 14.45 -17.39
C ARG A 462 -22.42 13.09 -17.45
N VAL A 463 -21.12 13.18 -17.66
CA VAL A 463 -20.12 12.17 -17.95
C VAL A 463 -19.06 12.36 -16.88
N ASN A 464 -18.80 11.34 -16.07
CA ASN A 464 -18.17 11.55 -14.77
C ASN A 464 -16.71 12.03 -14.85
N ARG A 465 -15.96 11.70 -15.90
CA ARG A 465 -14.69 12.37 -16.25
C ARG A 465 -14.29 12.08 -17.70
N LEU A 466 -13.92 13.13 -18.46
CA LEU A 466 -13.33 13.01 -19.79
C LEU A 466 -12.00 13.77 -19.79
N ARG A 467 -10.94 13.16 -20.30
CA ARG A 467 -9.64 13.81 -20.53
C ARG A 467 -9.20 13.54 -21.96
N THR A 468 -8.68 14.57 -22.61
CA THR A 468 -8.05 14.47 -23.93
C THR A 468 -6.61 14.95 -23.86
N ASN A 469 -5.71 14.31 -24.60
CA ASN A 469 -4.30 14.67 -24.72
C ASN A 469 -3.93 14.79 -26.20
N LEU A 470 -3.21 15.84 -26.56
CA LEU A 470 -2.49 15.99 -27.81
C LEU A 470 -1.02 16.27 -27.50
N THR A 471 -0.11 15.46 -28.04
CA THR A 471 1.32 15.73 -28.01
C THR A 471 1.85 15.76 -29.43
N ILE A 472 2.63 16.79 -29.75
CA ILE A 472 3.36 16.89 -31.01
C ILE A 472 4.83 17.10 -30.68
N GLY A 473 5.71 16.44 -31.42
CA GLY A 473 7.14 16.52 -31.17
C GLY A 473 7.97 16.33 -32.43
N ARG A 474 9.19 16.87 -32.37
CA ARG A 474 10.25 16.63 -33.33
C ARG A 474 11.49 16.22 -32.58
N GLU A 475 12.19 15.23 -33.11
CA GLU A 475 13.44 14.74 -32.55
C GLU A 475 14.45 14.64 -33.70
N ASN A 476 15.55 15.36 -33.59
CA ASN A 476 16.68 15.26 -34.49
C ASN A 476 17.68 14.32 -33.81
N LEU A 477 17.88 13.14 -34.40
CA LEU A 477 18.90 12.18 -34.00
C LEU A 477 20.16 12.43 -34.83
N VAL A 478 21.26 11.77 -34.45
CA VAL A 478 22.55 11.83 -35.16
C VAL A 478 22.40 11.52 -36.66
N THR A 479 21.60 10.50 -36.97
CA THR A 479 21.46 9.96 -38.33
C THR A 479 20.05 10.09 -38.92
N ASP A 480 19.08 10.65 -38.18
CA ASP A 480 17.68 10.65 -38.60
C ASP A 480 16.90 11.83 -37.99
N GLN A 481 15.73 12.11 -38.55
CA GLN A 481 14.80 13.07 -37.99
C GLN A 481 13.42 12.43 -37.85
N LEU A 482 12.93 12.42 -36.62
CA LEU A 482 11.63 11.88 -36.25
C LEU A 482 10.62 13.00 -36.02
N ARG A 483 9.36 12.72 -36.40
CA ARG A 483 8.21 13.54 -36.02
C ARG A 483 7.19 12.64 -35.35
N GLU A 484 6.69 13.07 -34.20
CA GLU A 484 5.75 12.31 -33.38
C GLU A 484 4.47 13.10 -33.18
N THR A 485 3.33 12.42 -33.29
CA THR A 485 2.02 12.93 -32.90
C THR A 485 1.28 11.87 -32.09
N THR A 486 0.84 12.23 -30.90
CA THR A 486 0.08 11.35 -30.01
C THR A 486 -1.24 11.99 -29.67
N LEU A 487 -2.33 11.24 -29.81
CA LEU A 487 -3.68 11.59 -29.41
C LEU A 487 -4.14 10.62 -28.34
N GLY A 488 -4.71 11.13 -27.25
CA GLY A 488 -5.23 10.30 -26.17
C GLY A 488 -6.62 10.74 -25.75
N ILE A 489 -7.50 9.77 -25.49
CA ILE A 489 -8.82 9.98 -24.88
C ILE A 489 -8.92 9.04 -23.68
N LEU A 490 -9.26 9.60 -22.51
CA LEU A 490 -9.60 8.83 -21.32
C LEU A 490 -11.00 9.20 -20.87
N TYR A 491 -11.82 8.18 -20.67
CA TYR A 491 -13.23 8.29 -20.31
C TYR A 491 -13.52 7.41 -19.10
N ASP A 492 -14.10 8.00 -18.07
CA ASP A 492 -14.56 7.30 -16.88
C ASP A 492 -16.02 7.67 -16.61
N ARG A 493 -16.85 6.64 -16.43
CA ARG A 493 -18.27 6.82 -16.16
C ARG A 493 -18.80 5.74 -15.24
N ARG A 494 -19.60 6.17 -14.26
CA ARG A 494 -20.51 5.29 -13.53
C ARG A 494 -21.80 5.17 -14.34
N LEU A 495 -22.11 3.96 -14.80
CA LEU A 495 -23.31 3.67 -15.58
C LEU A 495 -24.55 3.47 -14.68
N GLY A 496 -24.33 3.31 -13.37
CA GLY A 496 -25.33 3.21 -12.33
C GLY A 496 -24.67 3.33 -10.95
N GLN A 497 -25.35 2.90 -9.88
CA GLN A 497 -24.77 2.91 -8.52
C GLN A 497 -23.65 1.87 -8.34
N ASN A 498 -23.71 0.78 -9.11
CA ASN A 498 -22.90 -0.42 -8.89
C ASN A 498 -21.94 -0.74 -10.05
N THR A 499 -21.93 0.06 -11.12
CA THR A 499 -21.13 -0.24 -12.32
C THR A 499 -20.31 0.96 -12.74
N ARG A 500 -19.01 0.73 -12.93
CA ARG A 500 -18.05 1.70 -13.42
C ARG A 500 -17.40 1.17 -14.70
N LEU A 501 -17.31 2.05 -15.69
CA LEU A 501 -16.65 1.81 -16.96
C LEU A 501 -15.48 2.80 -17.07
N ASP A 502 -14.29 2.27 -17.31
CA ASP A 502 -13.09 3.03 -17.61
C ASP A 502 -12.65 2.65 -19.02
N ALA A 503 -12.38 3.64 -19.87
CA ALA A 503 -11.91 3.42 -21.23
C ALA A 503 -10.77 4.40 -21.55
N ASP A 504 -9.72 3.88 -22.17
CA ASP A 504 -8.62 4.66 -22.71
C ASP A 504 -8.32 4.23 -24.14
N LEU A 505 -8.00 5.22 -24.96
CA LEU A 505 -7.59 5.07 -26.33
C LEU A 505 -6.44 6.02 -26.59
N ILE A 506 -5.31 5.48 -27.03
CA ILE A 506 -4.12 6.23 -27.42
C ILE A 506 -3.78 5.86 -28.85
N PHE A 507 -3.62 6.88 -29.68
CA PHE A 507 -3.13 6.76 -31.04
C PHE A 507 -1.79 7.48 -31.14
N GLY A 508 -0.77 6.80 -31.61
CA GLY A 508 0.55 7.35 -31.89
C GLY A 508 0.87 7.23 -33.37
N GLN A 509 1.43 8.29 -33.94
CA GLN A 509 2.06 8.26 -35.25
C GLN A 509 3.47 8.82 -35.10
N ARG A 510 4.44 8.07 -35.61
CA ARG A 510 5.84 8.50 -35.68
C ARG A 510 6.33 8.29 -37.09
N SER A 511 6.77 9.36 -37.73
CA SER A 511 7.37 9.32 -39.05
C SER A 511 8.88 9.53 -38.97
N SER A 512 9.63 8.86 -39.83
CA SER A 512 11.08 8.93 -39.90
C SER A 512 11.56 9.28 -41.31
N ASN A 513 12.69 9.97 -41.42
CA ASN A 513 13.31 10.25 -42.71
C ASN A 513 14.15 9.08 -43.24
N ASN A 514 14.76 8.29 -42.34
CA ASN A 514 15.71 7.23 -42.69
C ASN A 514 15.35 5.83 -42.14
N ALA A 515 14.25 5.71 -41.40
CA ALA A 515 13.74 4.48 -40.81
C ALA A 515 12.24 4.27 -41.11
N ASP A 516 11.66 3.18 -40.58
CA ASP A 516 10.25 2.84 -40.76
C ASP A 516 9.32 3.84 -40.07
N ASP A 517 8.22 4.19 -40.75
CA ASP A 517 7.12 4.92 -40.13
C ASP A 517 6.32 3.97 -39.24
N THR A 518 6.00 4.39 -38.01
CA THR A 518 5.26 3.55 -37.06
C THR A 518 3.96 4.19 -36.62
N ASN A 519 2.88 3.42 -36.68
CA ASN A 519 1.57 3.78 -36.13
C ASN A 519 1.24 2.84 -34.97
N THR A 520 0.81 3.39 -33.86
CA THR A 520 0.42 2.63 -32.66
C THR A 520 -1.01 2.97 -32.28
N VAL A 521 -1.76 1.93 -31.90
CA VAL A 521 -3.10 2.07 -31.32
C VAL A 521 -3.11 1.24 -30.05
N ASP A 522 -3.33 1.88 -28.92
CA ASP A 522 -3.48 1.22 -27.63
C ASP A 522 -4.88 1.52 -27.12
N THR A 523 -5.62 0.48 -26.76
CA THR A 523 -6.96 0.57 -26.20
C THR A 523 -7.01 -0.26 -24.94
N ASN A 524 -7.58 0.31 -23.88
CA ASN A 524 -7.90 -0.44 -22.69
C ASN A 524 -9.32 -0.11 -22.19
N LEU A 525 -10.03 -1.16 -21.80
CA LEU A 525 -11.43 -1.11 -21.38
C LEU A 525 -11.58 -1.88 -20.08
N GLY A 526 -11.87 -1.16 -19.01
CA GLY A 526 -12.12 -1.69 -17.68
C GLY A 526 -13.59 -1.62 -17.32
N LEU A 527 -14.13 -2.71 -16.78
CA LEU A 527 -15.45 -2.75 -16.16
C LEU A 527 -15.30 -3.21 -14.71
N LEU A 528 -15.88 -2.46 -13.79
CA LEU A 528 -16.07 -2.87 -12.40
C LEU A 528 -17.57 -2.92 -12.13
N TRP A 529 -18.07 -4.10 -11.76
CA TRP A 529 -19.46 -4.32 -11.45
C TRP A 529 -19.61 -4.94 -10.04
N GLN A 530 -20.21 -4.16 -9.14
CA GLN A 530 -20.63 -4.59 -7.82
C GLN A 530 -21.98 -5.33 -7.93
N ILE A 531 -21.94 -6.64 -8.14
CA ILE A 531 -23.14 -7.47 -8.34
C ILE A 531 -23.99 -7.47 -7.07
N THR A 532 -23.36 -7.66 -5.91
CA THR A 532 -23.97 -7.53 -4.57
C THR A 532 -22.97 -6.81 -3.65
N PRO A 533 -23.35 -6.34 -2.44
CA PRO A 533 -22.38 -5.73 -1.51
C PRO A 533 -21.17 -6.64 -1.19
N ALA A 534 -21.33 -7.96 -1.30
CA ALA A 534 -20.29 -8.95 -1.03
C ALA A 534 -19.61 -9.50 -2.29
N LEU A 535 -20.11 -9.26 -3.49
CA LEU A 535 -19.61 -9.87 -4.73
C LEU A 535 -19.34 -8.80 -5.80
N SER A 536 -18.11 -8.77 -6.30
CA SER A 536 -17.70 -7.86 -7.38
C SER A 536 -17.03 -8.61 -8.52
N LEU A 537 -17.30 -8.14 -9.74
CA LEU A 537 -16.67 -8.58 -10.96
C LEU A 537 -15.83 -7.43 -11.52
N ARG A 538 -14.57 -7.72 -11.83
CA ARG A 538 -13.67 -6.82 -12.54
C ARG A 538 -13.27 -7.47 -13.84
N THR A 539 -13.40 -6.74 -14.94
CA THR A 539 -12.86 -7.17 -16.24
C THR A 539 -11.98 -6.07 -16.80
N ASN A 540 -10.91 -6.46 -17.47
CA ASN A 540 -10.01 -5.56 -18.16
C ASN A 540 -9.62 -6.18 -19.50
N LEU A 541 -9.86 -5.42 -20.56
CA LEU A 541 -9.55 -5.78 -21.93
C LEU A 541 -8.53 -4.79 -22.45
N ASN A 542 -7.37 -5.29 -22.85
CA ASN A 542 -6.34 -4.49 -23.49
C ASN A 542 -6.12 -5.01 -24.91
N TRP A 543 -6.11 -4.09 -25.87
CA TRP A 543 -5.72 -4.36 -27.24
C TRP A 543 -4.70 -3.31 -27.65
N SER A 544 -3.55 -3.76 -28.13
CA SER A 544 -2.53 -2.91 -28.71
C SER A 544 -2.19 -3.42 -30.11
N ARG A 545 -1.94 -2.48 -31.00
CA ARG A 545 -1.53 -2.73 -32.37
C ARG A 545 -0.39 -1.78 -32.71
N ASN A 546 0.73 -2.36 -33.10
CA ASN A 546 1.91 -1.65 -33.56
C ASN A 546 2.15 -2.00 -35.03
N GLN A 547 2.05 -1.01 -35.90
CA GLN A 547 2.27 -1.15 -37.33
C GLN A 547 3.54 -0.42 -37.73
N SER A 548 4.50 -1.13 -38.32
CA SER A 548 5.71 -0.59 -38.94
C SER A 548 5.55 -0.61 -40.45
N ASN A 549 5.65 0.56 -41.08
CA ASN A 549 5.61 0.74 -42.53
C ASN A 549 7.03 1.08 -43.00
N PRO A 550 7.81 0.08 -43.45
CA PRO A 550 9.15 0.33 -43.94
C PRO A 550 9.15 1.15 -45.23
N GLN A 551 10.21 1.94 -45.44
CA GLN A 551 10.37 2.71 -46.68
C GLN A 551 10.52 1.80 -47.92
N ALA A 552 11.05 0.60 -47.73
CA ALA A 552 11.07 -0.47 -48.74
C ALA A 552 10.71 -1.82 -48.08
N GLY A 553 9.71 -2.54 -48.63
CA GLY A 553 9.26 -3.83 -48.13
C GLY A 553 7.77 -3.86 -47.78
N SER A 554 7.33 -4.93 -47.12
CA SER A 554 5.95 -5.08 -46.65
C SER A 554 5.76 -4.52 -45.24
N THR A 555 4.63 -3.85 -45.02
CA THR A 555 4.16 -3.47 -43.67
C THR A 555 4.22 -4.66 -42.71
N ARG A 556 4.76 -4.42 -41.51
CA ARG A 556 4.75 -5.36 -40.39
C ARG A 556 3.71 -4.89 -39.38
N GLU A 557 2.86 -5.81 -38.93
CA GLU A 557 1.82 -5.55 -37.94
C GLU A 557 2.01 -6.49 -36.76
N ASN A 558 2.09 -5.93 -35.56
CA ASN A 558 2.10 -6.69 -34.33
C ASN A 558 0.89 -6.31 -33.48
N ASP A 559 0.01 -7.30 -33.29
CA ASP A 559 -1.21 -7.16 -32.53
C ASP A 559 -1.08 -7.93 -31.22
N GLN A 560 -1.51 -7.33 -30.12
CA GLN A 560 -1.59 -8.00 -28.82
C GLN A 560 -2.95 -7.73 -28.17
N ARG A 561 -3.55 -8.80 -27.64
CA ARG A 561 -4.83 -8.79 -26.93
C ARG A 561 -4.66 -9.47 -25.59
N ARG A 562 -5.18 -8.84 -24.54
CA ARG A 562 -5.16 -9.35 -23.18
C ARG A 562 -6.54 -9.20 -22.56
N LEU A 563 -6.99 -10.25 -21.90
CA LEU A 563 -8.22 -10.27 -21.12
C LEU A 563 -7.87 -10.68 -19.69
N PHE A 564 -8.30 -9.86 -18.74
CA PHE A 564 -8.29 -10.17 -17.32
C PHE A 564 -9.72 -10.17 -16.80
N VAL A 565 -10.06 -11.20 -16.03
CA VAL A 565 -11.34 -11.32 -15.33
C VAL A 565 -11.05 -11.72 -13.90
N THR A 566 -11.62 -10.99 -12.96
CA THR A 566 -11.52 -11.28 -11.53
C THR A 566 -12.90 -11.24 -10.91
N LEU A 567 -13.30 -12.33 -10.25
CA LEU A 567 -14.48 -12.37 -9.39
C LEU A 567 -14.01 -12.38 -7.93
N GLN A 568 -14.46 -11.40 -7.15
CA GLN A 568 -14.09 -11.25 -5.75
C GLN A 568 -15.32 -11.33 -4.87
N TYR A 569 -15.28 -12.23 -3.89
CA TYR A 569 -16.23 -12.32 -2.80
C TYR A 569 -15.57 -11.79 -1.53
N SER A 570 -16.27 -10.93 -0.79
CA SER A 570 -15.83 -10.41 0.50
C SER A 570 -17.00 -10.31 1.45
N SER A 571 -16.87 -10.91 2.62
CA SER A 571 -17.86 -10.85 3.69
C SER A 571 -17.19 -10.48 5.00
N SER A 572 -17.83 -9.60 5.77
CA SER A 572 -17.43 -9.24 7.12
C SER A 572 -18.56 -9.54 8.08
N SER A 573 -18.25 -10.18 9.20
CA SER A 573 -19.20 -10.43 10.29
C SER A 573 -18.58 -10.09 11.64
N GLY A 574 -19.43 -9.86 12.64
CA GLY A 574 -18.98 -9.40 13.96
C GLY A 574 -18.52 -7.94 13.96
N SER A 575 -18.10 -7.48 15.13
CA SER A 575 -17.56 -6.14 15.34
C SER A 575 -16.16 -6.23 15.95
N ALA A 576 -15.34 -5.19 15.76
CA ALA A 576 -14.04 -5.15 16.43
C ALA A 576 -14.28 -5.14 17.96
N PRO A 577 -13.54 -5.95 18.74
CA PRO A 577 -13.67 -5.94 20.19
C PRO A 577 -13.51 -4.52 20.75
N ARG A 578 -14.51 -4.06 21.50
CA ARG A 578 -14.42 -2.80 22.24
C ARG A 578 -13.95 -3.12 23.65
N LEU A 579 -12.76 -2.62 23.99
CA LEU A 579 -12.18 -2.78 25.32
C LEU A 579 -12.56 -1.57 26.19
N LEU A 580 -12.84 -1.83 27.46
CA LEU A 580 -13.11 -0.85 28.50
C LEU A 580 -11.80 -0.34 29.12
N GLY A 581 -11.88 0.81 29.76
CA GLY A 581 -10.73 1.45 30.43
C GLY A 581 -9.79 2.18 29.47
N ARG A 582 -8.75 2.80 30.03
CA ARG A 582 -7.73 3.51 29.28
C ARG A 582 -6.79 2.52 28.59
N GLN A 583 -6.48 2.77 27.33
CA GLN A 583 -5.43 2.01 26.64
C GLN A 583 -4.09 2.24 27.34
N SER A 584 -3.51 1.17 27.87
CA SER A 584 -2.17 1.16 28.46
C SER A 584 -1.15 0.58 27.48
N ASP A 585 0.14 0.73 27.78
CA ASP A 585 1.25 0.14 27.03
C ASP A 585 1.26 -1.40 27.09
N THR A 586 0.52 -1.96 28.03
CA THR A 586 0.27 -3.39 28.18
C THR A 586 -0.82 -3.86 27.21
N GLY A 587 -0.41 -4.48 26.09
CA GLY A 587 -1.35 -5.05 25.13
C GLY A 587 -2.23 -6.18 25.71
N GLY A 588 -3.43 -6.37 25.14
CA GLY A 588 -4.39 -7.40 25.53
C GLY A 588 -5.51 -6.90 26.44
N ALA A 589 -6.36 -7.83 26.90
CA ALA A 589 -7.49 -7.52 27.78
C ALA A 589 -7.64 -8.52 28.93
N GLY A 590 -8.12 -8.03 30.06
CA GLY A 590 -8.47 -8.85 31.22
C GLY A 590 -9.87 -8.56 31.71
N ARG A 591 -10.20 -9.17 32.84
CA ARG A 591 -11.47 -9.01 33.53
C ARG A 591 -11.21 -8.41 34.89
N ILE A 592 -12.03 -7.45 35.28
CA ILE A 592 -12.12 -7.03 36.68
C ILE A 592 -13.43 -7.55 37.22
N THR A 593 -13.36 -8.34 38.28
CA THR A 593 -14.52 -8.77 39.06
C THR A 593 -14.35 -8.26 40.48
N GLY A 594 -15.45 -8.13 41.20
CA GLY A 594 -15.35 -7.86 42.61
C GLY A 594 -16.69 -7.91 43.31
N THR A 595 -16.63 -7.77 44.63
CA THR A 595 -17.81 -7.75 45.49
C THR A 595 -17.72 -6.52 46.40
N LEU A 596 -18.82 -5.78 46.50
CA LEU A 596 -18.99 -4.70 47.47
C LEU A 596 -19.76 -5.24 48.67
N PHE A 597 -19.26 -4.97 49.86
CA PHE A 597 -19.87 -5.41 51.10
C PHE A 597 -19.73 -4.33 52.17
N PHE A 598 -20.64 -4.39 53.13
CA PHE A 598 -20.68 -3.51 54.29
C PHE A 598 -19.79 -4.10 55.38
N ASP A 599 -18.64 -3.48 55.58
CA ASP A 599 -17.60 -3.86 56.53
C ASP A 599 -17.96 -3.29 57.91
N GLU A 600 -18.63 -4.12 58.72
CA GLU A 600 -19.17 -3.70 60.02
C GLU A 600 -18.10 -3.67 61.11
N ASP A 601 -17.10 -4.54 61.03
CA ASP A 601 -16.02 -4.67 62.02
C ASP A 601 -14.71 -3.97 61.62
N ARG A 602 -14.66 -3.42 60.40
CA ARG A 602 -13.58 -2.59 59.83
C ARG A 602 -12.26 -3.35 59.65
N ASP A 603 -12.34 -4.65 59.40
CA ASP A 603 -11.16 -5.48 59.15
C ASP A 603 -10.75 -5.53 57.67
N GLY A 604 -11.60 -5.00 56.77
CA GLY A 604 -11.38 -4.94 55.32
C GLY A 604 -11.54 -6.28 54.61
N ILE A 605 -11.96 -7.33 55.30
CA ILE A 605 -12.12 -8.69 54.79
C ILE A 605 -13.59 -9.08 54.89
N ARG A 606 -14.14 -9.66 53.83
CA ARG A 606 -15.54 -10.07 53.86
C ARG A 606 -15.76 -11.22 54.85
N SER A 607 -16.50 -10.95 55.93
CA SER A 607 -16.82 -11.91 56.98
C SER A 607 -18.20 -12.58 56.80
N PRO A 608 -18.40 -13.84 57.26
CA PRO A 608 -19.70 -14.51 57.24
C PRO A 608 -20.72 -13.79 58.15
N GLY A 609 -21.69 -13.10 57.54
CA GLY A 609 -22.71 -12.31 58.25
C GLY A 609 -22.81 -10.88 57.74
N GLU A 610 -21.77 -10.40 57.02
CA GLU A 610 -21.77 -9.08 56.42
C GLU A 610 -22.67 -9.01 55.19
N GLN A 611 -23.43 -7.92 55.10
CA GLN A 611 -24.34 -7.67 54.01
C GLN A 611 -23.60 -7.17 52.78
N THR A 612 -24.10 -7.52 51.59
CA THR A 612 -23.55 -7.07 50.31
C THR A 612 -24.22 -5.78 49.85
N ALA A 613 -23.46 -4.91 49.20
CA ALA A 613 -23.95 -3.62 48.73
C ALA A 613 -24.42 -3.72 47.28
N SER A 614 -25.75 -3.82 47.10
CA SER A 614 -26.39 -3.93 45.80
C SER A 614 -26.72 -2.57 45.17
N ASN A 615 -26.77 -2.52 43.83
CA ASN A 615 -27.12 -1.33 43.05
C ASN A 615 -26.21 -0.11 43.30
N VAL A 616 -24.97 -0.34 43.71
CA VAL A 616 -23.95 0.70 43.87
C VAL A 616 -23.25 0.92 42.54
N GLN A 617 -23.07 2.16 42.11
CA GLN A 617 -22.44 2.49 40.84
C GLN A 617 -20.91 2.59 40.99
N LEU A 618 -20.20 1.84 40.16
CA LEU A 618 -18.76 1.86 39.98
C LEU A 618 -18.41 2.49 38.64
N ILE A 619 -17.32 3.24 38.60
CA ILE A 619 -16.82 3.92 37.41
C ILE A 619 -15.36 3.50 37.20
N LEU A 620 -15.06 2.93 36.04
CA LEU A 620 -13.72 2.56 35.61
C LEU A 620 -13.10 3.71 34.78
N ASP A 621 -11.91 4.13 35.18
CA ASP A 621 -11.11 5.22 34.59
C ASP A 621 -11.90 6.51 34.34
N GLY A 622 -12.86 6.82 35.22
CA GLY A 622 -13.71 8.00 35.14
C GLY A 622 -14.71 8.01 33.98
N ARG A 623 -14.84 6.92 33.20
CA ARG A 623 -15.61 6.92 31.94
C ARG A 623 -16.66 5.81 31.83
N PHE A 624 -16.36 4.61 32.33
CA PHE A 624 -17.21 3.44 32.11
C PHE A 624 -17.94 3.09 33.39
N ARG A 625 -19.27 3.17 33.40
CA ARG A 625 -20.07 2.85 34.59
C ARG A 625 -20.54 1.40 34.60
N ARG A 626 -20.67 0.82 35.80
CA ARG A 626 -21.31 -0.46 36.07
C ARG A 626 -21.95 -0.45 37.45
N SER A 627 -23.14 -1.00 37.61
CA SER A 627 -23.76 -1.18 38.93
C SER A 627 -23.51 -2.57 39.49
N SER A 628 -23.36 -2.68 40.80
CA SER A 628 -23.33 -3.97 41.50
C SER A 628 -24.69 -4.66 41.48
N ASP A 629 -24.68 -5.99 41.44
CA ASP A 629 -25.88 -6.82 41.40
C ASP A 629 -26.49 -7.05 42.81
N GLN A 630 -27.49 -7.93 42.92
CA GLN A 630 -28.16 -8.24 44.19
C GLN A 630 -27.23 -8.87 45.24
N ASN A 631 -26.16 -9.52 44.80
CA ASN A 631 -25.12 -10.09 45.67
C ASN A 631 -23.97 -9.10 45.91
N GLY A 632 -24.09 -7.86 45.47
CA GLY A 632 -23.04 -6.85 45.52
C GLY A 632 -21.88 -7.12 44.57
N ASP A 633 -22.03 -8.07 43.65
CA ASP A 633 -20.99 -8.42 42.68
C ASP A 633 -21.00 -7.45 41.49
N PHE A 634 -19.83 -7.15 40.94
CA PHE A 634 -19.69 -6.36 39.72
C PHE A 634 -18.65 -6.96 38.78
N GLU A 635 -18.82 -6.66 37.49
CA GLU A 635 -17.90 -7.11 36.44
C GLU A 635 -17.65 -6.01 35.40
N PHE A 636 -16.38 -5.74 35.14
CA PHE A 636 -15.92 -5.06 33.94
C PHE A 636 -15.23 -6.05 33.02
N TRP A 637 -15.82 -6.26 31.84
CA TRP A 637 -15.28 -7.13 30.80
C TRP A 637 -15.68 -6.63 29.39
N PRO A 638 -14.77 -6.65 28.41
CA PRO A 638 -13.31 -6.81 28.54
C PRO A 638 -12.63 -5.47 28.89
N VAL A 639 -11.63 -5.47 29.78
CA VAL A 639 -10.87 -4.27 30.18
C VAL A 639 -9.47 -4.33 29.55
N HIS A 640 -8.92 -3.20 29.10
CA HIS A 640 -7.52 -3.14 28.66
C HIS A 640 -6.58 -3.77 29.71
N GLY A 641 -5.49 -4.39 29.27
CA GLY A 641 -4.44 -4.78 30.21
C GLY A 641 -3.71 -3.53 30.70
N GLY A 642 -3.40 -3.42 31.98
CA GLY A 642 -2.66 -2.27 32.53
C GLY A 642 -3.12 -1.83 33.92
N GLU A 643 -2.61 -0.69 34.37
CA GLU A 643 -3.10 -0.02 35.58
C GLU A 643 -4.39 0.72 35.26
N HIS A 644 -5.42 0.43 36.05
CA HIS A 644 -6.74 1.03 35.98
C HIS A 644 -7.13 1.59 37.34
N GLN A 645 -7.97 2.61 37.33
CA GLN A 645 -8.56 3.16 38.54
C GLN A 645 -10.06 2.89 38.53
N ILE A 646 -10.57 2.37 39.64
CA ILE A 646 -12.01 2.27 39.89
C ILE A 646 -12.37 3.37 40.87
N THR A 647 -13.53 3.98 40.69
CA THR A 647 -14.11 4.93 41.64
C THR A 647 -15.56 4.55 41.90
N ILE A 648 -16.02 4.75 43.13
CA ILE A 648 -17.43 4.51 43.50
C ILE A 648 -18.15 5.86 43.53
N ALA A 649 -19.37 5.89 43.01
CA ALA A 649 -20.25 7.05 43.15
C ALA A 649 -20.78 7.11 44.60
N GLU A 650 -20.03 7.76 45.49
CA GLU A 650 -20.34 7.86 46.92
C GLU A 650 -21.71 8.49 47.19
N GLU A 651 -22.17 9.38 46.30
CA GLU A 651 -23.48 10.01 46.36
C GLU A 651 -24.66 9.03 46.22
N LEU A 652 -24.40 7.82 45.73
CA LEU A 652 -25.38 6.74 45.59
C LEU A 652 -25.28 5.69 46.69
N LEU A 653 -24.36 5.84 47.64
CA LEU A 653 -24.25 4.95 48.79
C LEU A 653 -25.36 5.25 49.81
N PRO A 654 -25.99 4.21 50.40
CA PRO A 654 -26.93 4.42 51.50
C PRO A 654 -26.18 4.99 52.71
N LEU A 655 -26.68 6.09 53.29
CA LEU A 655 -26.17 6.56 54.57
C LEU A 655 -26.38 5.48 55.65
N PRO A 656 -25.44 5.25 56.57
CA PRO A 656 -24.25 6.06 56.87
C PRO A 656 -22.94 5.49 56.26
N TRP A 657 -22.96 4.86 55.09
CA TRP A 657 -21.80 4.14 54.53
C TRP A 657 -20.94 5.00 53.59
N VAL A 658 -19.62 4.85 53.68
CA VAL A 658 -18.62 5.48 52.80
C VAL A 658 -17.56 4.46 52.37
N VAL A 659 -16.78 4.80 51.35
CA VAL A 659 -15.63 4.00 50.92
C VAL A 659 -14.51 4.14 51.95
N SER A 660 -13.86 3.03 52.30
CA SER A 660 -12.68 3.07 53.18
C SER A 660 -11.51 3.81 52.51
N GLU A 661 -10.95 4.84 53.15
CA GLU A 661 -9.76 5.58 52.68
C GLU A 661 -8.50 4.69 52.55
N GLN A 662 -8.50 3.50 53.16
CA GLN A 662 -7.38 2.57 53.14
C GLN A 662 -7.31 1.70 51.87
N VAL A 663 -8.34 1.73 51.03
CA VAL A 663 -8.40 0.89 49.82
C VAL A 663 -7.92 1.69 48.62
N GLU A 664 -6.67 1.49 48.21
CA GLU A 664 -6.21 1.98 46.91
C GLU A 664 -7.04 1.30 45.80
N GLN A 665 -7.92 2.05 45.14
CA GLN A 665 -8.77 1.55 44.05
C GLN A 665 -8.02 1.45 42.71
N LYS A 666 -6.69 1.23 42.78
CA LYS A 666 -5.81 1.01 41.63
C LYS A 666 -5.63 -0.48 41.40
N VAL A 667 -5.82 -0.91 40.16
CA VAL A 667 -5.94 -2.32 39.80
C VAL A 667 -5.05 -2.60 38.60
N ILE A 668 -4.20 -3.62 38.68
CA ILE A 668 -3.38 -4.06 37.55
C ILE A 668 -4.09 -5.23 36.85
N VAL A 669 -4.68 -4.95 35.70
CA VAL A 669 -5.34 -5.94 34.85
C VAL A 669 -4.30 -6.63 33.98
N ASN A 670 -4.19 -7.95 34.11
CA ASN A 670 -3.32 -8.76 33.28
C ASN A 670 -4.09 -9.37 32.09
N PRO A 671 -3.50 -9.46 30.88
CA PRO A 671 -4.13 -10.09 29.73
C PRO A 671 -4.58 -11.53 30.04
N ARG A 672 -5.81 -11.88 29.65
CA ARG A 672 -6.45 -13.19 29.85
C ARG A 672 -6.65 -13.61 31.30
N ARG A 673 -6.53 -12.69 32.26
CA ARG A 673 -6.77 -12.97 33.68
C ARG A 673 -7.93 -12.19 34.23
N GLU A 674 -8.46 -12.74 35.30
CA GLU A 674 -9.40 -12.09 36.19
C GLU A 674 -8.63 -11.49 37.35
N THR A 675 -8.94 -10.23 37.64
CA THR A 675 -8.45 -9.51 38.83
C THR A 675 -9.66 -9.28 39.72
N ARG A 676 -9.63 -9.89 40.91
CA ARG A 676 -10.73 -9.81 41.86
C ARG A 676 -10.47 -8.70 42.87
N LEU A 677 -11.51 -7.92 43.17
CA LEU A 677 -11.47 -6.84 44.15
C LEU A 677 -12.54 -7.07 45.20
N GLU A 678 -12.17 -6.83 46.44
CA GLU A 678 -13.08 -6.81 47.58
C GLU A 678 -13.06 -5.37 48.07
N ILE A 679 -14.21 -4.69 47.95
CA ILE A 679 -14.31 -3.27 48.29
C ILE A 679 -15.18 -3.13 49.54
N PRO A 680 -14.56 -2.95 50.72
CA PRO A 680 -15.28 -2.70 51.96
C PRO A 680 -15.86 -1.28 52.00
N LEU A 681 -17.13 -1.19 52.40
CA LEU A 681 -17.80 0.06 52.75
C LEU A 681 -17.87 0.18 54.26
N VAL A 682 -17.36 1.27 54.83
CA VAL A 682 -17.30 1.48 56.28
C VAL A 682 -18.34 2.51 56.72
N ARG A 683 -18.91 2.35 57.92
CA ARG A 683 -19.81 3.38 58.48
C ARG A 683 -19.05 4.63 58.86
N ILE A 684 -19.61 5.79 58.54
CA ILE A 684 -19.22 7.08 59.10
C ILE A 684 -19.46 7.01 60.62
N THR A 685 -18.39 7.03 61.41
CA THR A 685 -18.47 7.31 62.85
C THR A 685 -18.18 8.79 63.07
N GLU A 686 -18.96 9.44 63.94
CA GLU A 686 -18.75 10.83 64.38
C GLU A 686 -17.33 11.10 64.87
#